data_AF-A0A3D2NNR1-F1
#
_entry.id   AF-A0A3D2NNR1-F1
#
_cell.length_a   1.000
_cell.length_b   1.000
_cell.length_c   1.000
_cell.angle_alpha   90.00
_cell.angle_beta   90.00
_cell.angle_gamma   90.00
#
_symmetry.space_group_name_H-M   'P 1'
#
loop_
_entity.id
_entity.type
_entity.pdbx_description
1 polymer ?
#
loop_
_entity_poly.entity_id
_entity_poly.type
_entity_poly.pdbx_seq_one_letter_code
_entity_poly.pdbx_strand_id
1 'polypeptide(L)'
;MSMGGTDNVKEYYRLVTEMDIGDVARELLPGRITQETGQRLMCDCPNHQSQSRLSLQVMLDKQGWYCFGCGVGGDVLQLVEFIQTGSVTAGQSGPMPDSHRQARDYLAKKAGLPPLSRYGLSQERLAQTEADRAFELRVKDALTALARLYHARLKESPEVLDWLKSKYALSEETIDDLLIGYADNASGAVAQLTGDENGFSKRELAATGAFRPTSQDGLTPFFERRIVFPYWSRGRVVFMIGRKTPWTPDANWEQGKYKKLPVHDEHQRPYVADFINNALLFNEDCLLARPGKVIITEGVTDCLALMQLGLPTVSPVTVRIRAADWERLIPKLRGVETVYICQDNELSQAGLKGALQTARTLAEHKIDTRLVTLPLSETQISARQELTERFGLTASVGPKELAKLLTGRPSAEIQAAEALLATAKIDVNDYIAAGHTREDFERLLVEASTPIEFGVRSLPADIPEEDRNRLLEPILGEISEQSPLEQVRLLKLVQERIGGGVSMATLKEQIRAIQKDRKVEFRNEKKKAKRMSGAMPGSCRARVDEVLIDTELENGAPDYTLAAEAAYEWFNANGAQFFHTLQGEPFMYFDNAIYWMDSPDRGRKRHYAAMLYKHTGMVPTTGGGRTFFEVLPSLAMIRGQVRDHFSWLHTDVASYTVYFNLNNPEHEIAKITPDEIRIMKNGGNEDGIILDGSRKMKPLKFLPDADLEEADKLLVDLLVGNMTCPQGDRFLILSWLSCFLLIDFAGTRPMTRFEGSAGSGKTTASKITSALLYGEPQHKKATDAANYTDGSQNPLIVLDNIEVKQMTEDLTTFMLTSITGIAKEKRKSGTDSETITERTKCLLNTTGIEPLCGELSEILSRSFVINFDLANQASDCFLESEVISAIQQNRDLILSAIMKRTSHVLAMIQKGAQKQVMRLLHRTMPTHGKRRCNDYLSLMYLMMLAGSEEHEVTTGLDELSPLFIEQIHSINDTSQEMARESNPIATALGSLFHAYQNAVELDEKARYGEDDRANHVAGFIERYQVRFENENTLEPVSAGRLLVALRRVGREFNLEFEYKKPAQLGRRISNDLDVIRDAGFIIDPRRNAHTKNFEYRISRKGV
;
A
#
# COMPACT_ATOMS: atom_id res chain seq x y z
N MET A 1 14.77 -12.84 20.83
CA MET A 1 14.92 -12.30 19.46
C MET A 1 13.55 -12.35 18.81
N SER A 2 12.78 -11.26 18.83
CA SER A 2 11.51 -11.21 18.09
C SER A 2 11.83 -10.77 16.66
N MET A 3 11.68 -11.68 15.70
CA MET A 3 11.79 -11.39 14.28
C MET A 3 10.58 -10.54 13.86
N GLY A 4 10.74 -9.22 13.90
CA GLY A 4 9.77 -8.27 13.39
C GLY A 4 10.09 -7.92 11.94
N GLY A 5 9.25 -8.40 11.03
CA GLY A 5 9.00 -7.79 9.72
C GLY A 5 10.14 -7.75 8.71
N THR A 6 10.37 -8.86 8.01
CA THR A 6 10.60 -8.85 6.56
C THR A 6 10.12 -10.17 5.97
N ASP A 7 9.28 -10.10 4.93
CA ASP A 7 9.00 -11.21 4.00
C ASP A 7 10.28 -11.54 3.21
N ASN A 8 11.30 -12.07 3.89
CA ASN A 8 12.56 -12.39 3.23
C ASN A 8 12.81 -13.89 3.26
N VAL A 9 12.21 -14.59 2.30
CA VAL A 9 12.47 -16.01 2.10
C VAL A 9 13.94 -16.28 1.74
N LYS A 10 14.66 -15.31 1.16
CA LYS A 10 16.12 -15.42 0.98
C LYS A 10 16.83 -15.51 2.34
N GLU A 11 16.41 -14.69 3.30
CA GLU A 11 16.91 -14.76 4.68
C GLU A 11 16.55 -16.09 5.36
N TYR A 12 15.35 -16.61 5.12
CA TYR A 12 14.95 -17.92 5.60
C TYR A 12 15.90 -19.03 5.11
N TYR A 13 16.09 -19.15 3.79
CA TYR A 13 17.01 -20.15 3.24
C TYR A 13 18.45 -19.90 3.67
N ARG A 14 18.87 -18.63 3.84
CA ARG A 14 20.19 -18.29 4.37
C ARG A 14 20.40 -18.89 5.75
N LEU A 15 19.48 -18.66 6.69
CA LEU A 15 19.55 -19.17 8.06
C LEU A 15 19.54 -20.71 8.11
N VAL A 16 18.70 -21.34 7.30
CA VAL A 16 18.58 -22.81 7.20
C VAL A 16 19.87 -23.45 6.66
N THR A 17 20.56 -22.79 5.73
CA THR A 17 21.79 -23.30 5.11
C THR A 17 23.08 -22.79 5.77
N GLU A 18 23.00 -21.98 6.84
CA GLU A 18 24.15 -21.53 7.66
C GLU A 18 24.49 -22.47 8.82
N MET A 19 23.72 -23.55 8.96
CA MET A 19 24.01 -24.58 9.95
C MET A 19 25.34 -25.29 9.62
N ASP A 20 26.13 -25.58 10.65
CA ASP A 20 27.37 -26.32 10.48
C ASP A 20 27.06 -27.72 9.92
N ILE A 21 27.58 -28.01 8.73
CA ILE A 21 27.36 -29.29 8.06
C ILE A 21 27.91 -30.46 8.88
N GLY A 22 28.98 -30.26 9.65
CA GLY A 22 29.55 -31.25 10.54
C GLY A 22 28.60 -31.64 11.66
N ASP A 23 27.96 -30.66 12.30
CA ASP A 23 26.97 -30.90 13.34
C ASP A 23 25.73 -31.63 12.81
N VAL A 24 25.31 -31.31 11.58
CA VAL A 24 24.22 -32.01 10.90
C VAL A 24 24.64 -33.43 10.50
N ALA A 25 25.84 -33.61 9.95
CA ALA A 25 26.37 -34.91 9.56
C ALA A 25 26.53 -35.86 10.76
N ARG A 26 27.09 -35.38 11.87
CA ARG A 26 27.25 -36.17 13.11
C ARG A 26 25.90 -36.62 13.68
N GLU A 27 24.86 -35.81 13.54
CA GLU A 27 23.51 -36.18 13.95
C GLU A 27 22.85 -37.20 13.01
N LEU A 28 22.98 -37.02 11.69
CA LEU A 28 22.26 -37.82 10.69
C LEU A 28 22.97 -39.09 10.26
N LEU A 29 24.28 -39.21 10.49
CA LEU A 29 25.09 -40.39 10.14
C LEU A 29 25.69 -41.09 11.38
N PRO A 30 24.92 -41.33 12.46
CA PRO A 30 25.46 -41.96 13.66
C PRO A 30 25.94 -43.37 13.33
N GLY A 31 27.19 -43.68 13.71
CA GLY A 31 27.81 -44.99 13.44
C GLY A 31 28.24 -45.24 12.00
N ARG A 32 28.06 -44.27 11.08
CA ARG A 32 28.56 -44.33 9.70
C ARG A 32 29.82 -43.50 9.48
N ILE A 33 30.16 -42.61 10.41
CA ILE A 33 31.44 -41.88 10.40
C ILE A 33 32.55 -42.87 10.75
N THR A 34 33.40 -43.16 9.77
CA THR A 34 34.49 -44.15 9.89
C THR A 34 35.80 -43.50 10.25
N GLN A 35 36.04 -42.26 9.80
CA GLN A 35 37.21 -41.46 10.16
C GLN A 35 36.82 -40.00 10.31
N GLU A 36 37.37 -39.33 11.32
CA GLU A 36 37.18 -37.90 11.57
C GLU A 36 38.55 -37.22 11.68
N THR A 37 38.69 -36.13 10.95
CA THR A 37 39.84 -35.23 11.00
C THR A 37 39.33 -33.81 11.21
N GLY A 38 40.20 -32.87 11.58
CA GLY A 38 39.80 -31.48 11.77
C GLY A 38 39.19 -30.80 10.52
N GLN A 39 39.44 -31.34 9.32
CA GLN A 39 38.97 -30.78 8.05
C GLN A 39 37.83 -31.58 7.41
N ARG A 40 37.68 -32.87 7.72
CA ARG A 40 36.70 -33.74 7.04
C ARG A 40 36.21 -34.89 7.90
N LEU A 41 34.96 -35.29 7.65
CA LEU A 41 34.39 -36.57 8.07
C LEU A 41 34.37 -37.51 6.87
N MET A 42 34.94 -38.70 7.01
CA MET A 42 34.76 -39.79 6.07
C MET A 42 33.70 -40.74 6.59
N CYS A 43 32.73 -41.01 5.74
CA CYS A 43 31.51 -41.73 6.09
C CYS A 43 31.26 -42.89 5.12
N ASP A 44 30.69 -43.97 5.68
CA ASP A 44 30.03 -45.00 4.88
C ASP A 44 28.71 -44.44 4.34
N CYS A 45 28.54 -44.49 3.02
CA CYS A 45 27.39 -43.86 2.38
C CYS A 45 26.10 -44.62 2.73
N PRO A 46 25.00 -43.95 3.10
CA PRO A 46 23.73 -44.63 3.36
C PRO A 46 23.05 -45.17 2.09
N ASN A 47 23.45 -44.68 0.90
CA ASN A 47 22.75 -44.90 -0.37
C ASN A 47 23.49 -45.82 -1.37
N HIS A 48 24.71 -46.27 -1.04
CA HIS A 48 25.40 -47.32 -1.80
C HIS A 48 26.34 -48.10 -0.89
N GLN A 49 26.73 -49.31 -1.31
CA GLN A 49 27.70 -50.13 -0.59
C GLN A 49 29.10 -49.97 -1.19
N SER A 50 29.98 -49.24 -0.51
CA SER A 50 31.39 -49.13 -0.88
C SER A 50 32.24 -50.18 -0.18
N GLN A 51 33.22 -50.75 -0.89
CA GLN A 51 34.23 -51.62 -0.28
C GLN A 51 35.11 -50.87 0.72
N SER A 52 35.46 -49.60 0.44
CA SER A 52 36.30 -48.80 1.34
C SER A 52 35.52 -48.27 2.53
N ARG A 53 34.20 -48.09 2.42
CA ARG A 53 33.34 -47.40 3.41
C ARG A 53 33.81 -45.96 3.73
N LEU A 54 34.55 -45.34 2.81
CA LEU A 54 35.07 -43.96 2.88
C LEU A 54 34.54 -43.08 1.73
N SER A 55 33.47 -43.51 1.08
CA SER A 55 32.99 -42.93 -0.19
C SER A 55 32.29 -41.59 -0.02
N LEU A 56 31.65 -41.35 1.13
CA LEU A 56 30.98 -40.08 1.43
C LEU A 56 31.93 -39.22 2.26
N GLN A 57 32.30 -38.05 1.74
CA GLN A 57 33.19 -37.13 2.43
C GLN A 57 32.45 -35.82 2.72
N VAL A 58 32.39 -35.44 4.00
CA VAL A 58 31.86 -34.15 4.45
C VAL A 58 33.05 -33.26 4.80
N MET A 59 33.21 -32.17 4.07
CA MET A 59 34.28 -31.19 4.25
C MET A 59 33.80 -30.14 5.26
N LEU A 60 34.42 -30.12 6.43
CA LEU A 60 34.05 -29.27 7.57
C LEU A 60 34.48 -27.83 7.36
N ASP A 61 35.64 -27.62 6.74
CA ASP A 61 36.17 -26.30 6.40
C ASP A 61 35.45 -25.66 5.21
N LYS A 62 35.11 -26.45 4.20
CA LYS A 62 34.39 -26.00 2.99
C LYS A 62 32.86 -26.03 3.14
N GLN A 63 32.35 -26.50 4.27
CA GLN A 63 30.91 -26.59 4.59
C GLN A 63 30.08 -27.22 3.46
N GLY A 64 30.58 -28.32 2.92
CA GLY A 64 30.00 -29.05 1.80
C GLY A 64 30.32 -30.53 1.85
N TRP A 65 29.77 -31.32 0.93
CA TRP A 65 30.00 -32.75 0.89
C TRP A 65 30.00 -33.30 -0.53
N TYR A 66 30.65 -34.45 -0.71
CA TYR A 66 30.61 -35.21 -1.96
C TYR A 66 30.66 -36.70 -1.69
N CYS A 67 29.88 -37.47 -2.44
CA CYS A 67 29.93 -38.92 -2.44
C CYS A 67 30.56 -39.42 -3.74
N PHE A 68 31.78 -39.94 -3.66
CA PHE A 68 32.53 -40.44 -4.82
C PHE A 68 31.92 -41.71 -5.45
N GLY A 69 31.12 -42.46 -4.68
CA GLY A 69 30.39 -43.62 -5.22
C GLY A 69 29.08 -43.24 -5.93
N CYS A 70 28.37 -42.23 -5.43
CA CYS A 70 27.09 -41.79 -6.01
C CYS A 70 27.23 -40.64 -7.03
N GLY A 71 28.39 -39.98 -7.08
CA GLY A 71 28.65 -38.86 -7.98
C GLY A 71 27.98 -37.54 -7.59
N VAL A 72 27.35 -37.46 -6.42
CA VAL A 72 26.54 -36.31 -5.97
C VAL A 72 27.16 -35.61 -4.77
N GLY A 73 26.80 -34.34 -4.58
CA GLY A 73 27.23 -33.52 -3.47
C GLY A 73 26.40 -32.24 -3.34
N GLY A 74 26.74 -31.39 -2.39
CA GLY A 74 26.08 -30.10 -2.20
C GLY A 74 26.34 -29.47 -0.84
N ASP A 75 25.43 -28.60 -0.41
CA ASP A 75 25.45 -27.97 0.90
C ASP A 75 24.77 -28.87 1.97
N VAL A 76 24.65 -28.33 3.19
CA VAL A 76 23.97 -28.98 4.31
C VAL A 76 22.53 -29.38 3.98
N LEU A 77 21.79 -28.61 3.18
CA LEU A 77 20.42 -28.95 2.78
C LEU A 77 20.44 -30.16 1.85
N GLN A 78 21.29 -30.18 0.83
CA GLN A 78 21.42 -31.36 -0.02
C GLN A 78 21.95 -32.58 0.75
N LEU A 79 22.75 -32.39 1.80
CA LEU A 79 23.18 -33.51 2.65
C LEU A 79 21.98 -34.14 3.36
N VAL A 80 21.13 -33.31 3.97
CA VAL A 80 19.88 -33.78 4.60
C VAL A 80 19.00 -34.48 3.57
N GLU A 81 18.79 -33.86 2.40
CA GLU A 81 17.97 -34.42 1.33
C GLU A 81 18.50 -35.79 0.87
N PHE A 82 19.81 -35.89 0.64
CA PHE A 82 20.47 -37.12 0.22
C PHE A 82 20.36 -38.23 1.25
N ILE A 83 20.57 -37.92 2.53
CA ILE A 83 20.46 -38.91 3.61
C ILE A 83 19.02 -39.39 3.77
N GLN A 84 18.04 -38.50 3.64
CA GLN A 84 16.62 -38.82 3.84
C GLN A 84 16.00 -39.56 2.65
N THR A 85 16.43 -39.27 1.43
CA THR A 85 15.71 -39.70 0.20
C THR A 85 16.57 -40.43 -0.83
N GLY A 86 17.89 -40.43 -0.66
CA GLY A 86 18.82 -40.99 -1.64
C GLY A 86 19.04 -40.13 -2.89
N SER A 87 18.34 -39.00 -3.01
CA SER A 87 18.40 -38.08 -4.16
C SER A 87 18.84 -36.70 -3.73
N VAL A 88 19.32 -35.89 -4.68
CA VAL A 88 19.62 -34.46 -4.45
C VAL A 88 18.95 -33.62 -5.53
N THR A 89 18.39 -32.49 -5.14
CA THR A 89 17.91 -31.48 -6.08
C THR A 89 19.10 -30.66 -6.59
N ALA A 90 19.91 -31.25 -7.46
CA ALA A 90 21.02 -30.60 -8.15
C ALA A 90 20.79 -30.65 -9.66
N GLY A 91 20.96 -29.53 -10.37
CA GLY A 91 20.84 -29.46 -11.82
C GLY A 91 19.44 -29.60 -12.43
N GLN A 92 18.38 -29.84 -11.66
CA GLN A 92 17.02 -29.97 -12.19
C GLN A 92 16.35 -28.62 -12.49
N SER A 93 15.67 -28.52 -13.63
CA SER A 93 14.78 -27.41 -13.97
C SER A 93 13.33 -27.78 -13.61
N GLY A 94 12.57 -26.83 -13.04
CA GLY A 94 11.14 -27.01 -12.73
C GLY A 94 10.78 -26.73 -11.28
N PRO A 95 9.55 -27.11 -10.85
CA PRO A 95 9.09 -26.91 -9.48
C PRO A 95 9.96 -27.65 -8.47
N MET A 96 10.13 -27.06 -7.28
CA MET A 96 10.91 -27.67 -6.21
C MET A 96 10.29 -29.02 -5.80
N PRO A 97 11.06 -30.12 -5.71
CA PRO A 97 10.50 -31.43 -5.33
C PRO A 97 10.20 -31.52 -3.84
N ASP A 98 9.36 -32.49 -3.46
CA ASP A 98 9.00 -32.73 -2.06
C ASP A 98 10.19 -33.14 -1.18
N SER A 99 11.18 -33.84 -1.73
CA SER A 99 12.42 -34.20 -1.04
C SER A 99 13.15 -32.97 -0.51
N HIS A 100 13.26 -31.93 -1.33
CA HIS A 100 13.89 -30.67 -0.97
C HIS A 100 13.08 -29.92 0.10
N ARG A 101 11.74 -29.87 -0.04
CA ARG A 101 10.86 -29.24 0.94
C ARG A 101 11.00 -29.89 2.33
N GLN A 102 11.07 -31.22 2.38
CA GLN A 102 11.26 -31.97 3.63
C GLN A 102 12.61 -31.69 4.27
N ALA A 103 13.70 -31.70 3.48
CA ALA A 103 15.04 -31.39 3.96
C ALA A 103 15.15 -29.95 4.50
N ARG A 104 14.54 -28.98 3.80
CA ARG A 104 14.42 -27.58 4.24
C ARG A 104 13.69 -27.48 5.56
N ASP A 105 12.52 -28.10 5.69
CA ASP A 105 11.68 -28.01 6.89
C ASP A 105 12.35 -28.70 8.10
N TYR A 106 13.14 -29.76 7.86
CA TYR A 106 13.98 -30.37 8.90
C TYR A 106 15.03 -29.38 9.43
N LEU A 107 15.78 -28.71 8.54
CA LEU A 107 16.78 -27.73 8.94
C LEU A 107 16.16 -26.48 9.55
N ALA A 108 15.00 -26.02 9.06
CA ALA A 108 14.25 -24.91 9.64
C ALA A 108 13.85 -25.19 11.08
N LYS A 109 13.32 -26.38 11.36
CA LYS A 109 13.02 -26.81 12.73
C LYS A 109 14.26 -26.77 13.62
N LYS A 110 15.42 -27.20 13.11
CA LYS A 110 16.70 -27.19 13.84
C LYS A 110 17.21 -25.76 14.08
N ALA A 111 16.97 -24.85 13.14
CA ALA A 111 17.25 -23.41 13.27
C ALA A 111 16.22 -22.65 14.13
N GLY A 112 15.18 -23.31 14.65
CA GLY A 112 14.11 -22.66 15.42
C GLY A 112 13.14 -21.84 14.57
N LEU A 113 13.11 -22.08 13.26
CA LEU A 113 12.23 -21.41 12.29
C LEU A 113 10.98 -22.25 11.98
N PRO A 114 9.82 -21.62 11.74
CA PRO A 114 8.63 -22.35 11.28
C PRO A 114 8.83 -22.88 9.84
N PRO A 115 8.06 -23.90 9.41
CA PRO A 115 8.04 -24.31 7.99
C PRO A 115 7.65 -23.16 7.08
N LEU A 116 8.21 -23.11 5.86
CA LEU A 116 7.95 -22.02 4.92
C LEU A 116 6.46 -21.89 4.55
N SER A 117 5.72 -23.00 4.55
CA SER A 117 4.26 -23.02 4.34
C SER A 117 3.46 -22.31 5.44
N ARG A 118 4.05 -22.08 6.61
CA ARG A 118 3.45 -21.38 7.75
C ARG A 118 4.03 -19.98 7.94
N TYR A 119 4.78 -19.48 6.97
CA TYR A 119 5.45 -18.18 7.01
C TYR A 119 4.55 -16.99 6.60
N GLY A 120 3.24 -17.20 6.46
CA GLY A 120 2.26 -16.14 6.15
C GLY A 120 2.16 -15.73 4.68
N LEU A 121 2.77 -16.49 3.76
CA LEU A 121 2.77 -16.21 2.33
C LEU A 121 1.51 -16.78 1.64
N SER A 122 1.00 -16.07 0.63
CA SER A 122 -0.03 -16.62 -0.27
C SER A 122 0.53 -17.81 -1.08
N GLN A 123 -0.34 -18.69 -1.57
CA GLN A 123 0.09 -19.84 -2.40
C GLN A 123 0.85 -19.41 -3.66
N GLU A 124 0.40 -18.33 -4.31
CA GLU A 124 1.07 -17.76 -5.48
C GLU A 124 2.47 -17.21 -5.14
N ARG A 125 2.59 -16.48 -4.03
CA ARG A 125 3.88 -15.93 -3.59
C ARG A 125 4.86 -17.04 -3.20
N LEU A 126 4.38 -18.13 -2.60
CA LEU A 126 5.17 -19.31 -2.28
C LEU A 126 5.71 -19.98 -3.55
N ALA A 127 4.85 -20.20 -4.55
CA ALA A 127 5.24 -20.80 -5.83
C ALA A 127 6.27 -19.93 -6.58
N GLN A 128 6.07 -18.62 -6.64
CA GLN A 128 7.03 -17.70 -7.24
C GLN A 128 8.38 -17.76 -6.52
N THR A 129 8.37 -17.81 -5.19
CA THR A 129 9.60 -17.87 -4.40
C THR A 129 10.36 -19.19 -4.60
N GLU A 130 9.65 -20.31 -4.72
CA GLU A 130 10.27 -21.59 -5.05
C GLU A 130 10.86 -21.59 -6.47
N ALA A 131 10.19 -20.94 -7.43
CA ALA A 131 10.72 -20.76 -8.79
C ALA A 131 11.98 -19.87 -8.81
N ASP A 132 11.96 -18.74 -8.10
CA ASP A 132 13.12 -17.85 -7.96
C ASP A 132 14.32 -18.59 -7.35
N ARG A 133 14.06 -19.45 -6.35
CA ARG A 133 15.09 -20.27 -5.71
C ARG A 133 15.65 -21.33 -6.67
N ALA A 134 14.80 -22.00 -7.44
CA ALA A 134 15.25 -22.97 -8.44
C ALA A 134 16.15 -22.29 -9.50
N PHE A 135 15.77 -21.10 -9.94
CA PHE A 135 16.59 -20.29 -10.86
C PHE A 135 17.93 -19.90 -10.22
N GLU A 136 17.94 -19.46 -8.95
CA GLU A 136 19.17 -19.14 -8.22
C GLU A 136 20.15 -20.32 -8.18
N LEU A 137 19.65 -21.52 -7.87
CA LEU A 137 20.46 -22.74 -7.83
C LEU A 137 21.04 -23.05 -9.21
N ARG A 138 20.24 -22.98 -10.28
CA ARG A 138 20.69 -23.22 -11.65
C ARG A 138 21.79 -22.25 -12.10
N VAL A 139 21.70 -20.97 -11.73
CA VAL A 139 22.75 -19.97 -12.03
C VAL A 139 24.05 -20.29 -11.28
N LYS A 140 23.98 -20.72 -10.02
CA LYS A 140 25.18 -21.14 -9.24
C LYS A 140 25.78 -22.45 -9.77
N ASP A 141 24.95 -23.39 -10.19
CA ASP A 141 25.38 -24.63 -10.84
C ASP A 141 26.08 -24.33 -12.17
N ALA A 142 25.59 -23.35 -12.94
CA ALA A 142 26.24 -22.88 -14.17
C ALA A 142 27.63 -22.28 -13.92
N LEU A 143 27.79 -21.45 -12.87
CA LEU A 143 29.11 -20.96 -12.44
C LEU A 143 30.03 -22.11 -12.03
N THR A 144 29.51 -23.09 -11.30
CA THR A 144 30.29 -24.24 -10.86
C THR A 144 30.74 -25.11 -12.04
N ALA A 145 29.87 -25.33 -13.02
CA ALA A 145 30.20 -26.02 -14.26
C ALA A 145 31.26 -25.27 -15.09
N LEU A 146 31.15 -23.94 -15.16
CA LEU A 146 32.15 -23.10 -15.80
C LEU A 146 33.52 -23.19 -15.09
N ALA A 147 33.54 -23.23 -13.76
CA ALA A 147 34.78 -23.43 -13.00
C ALA A 147 35.44 -24.77 -13.35
N ARG A 148 34.66 -25.86 -13.41
CA ARG A 148 35.15 -27.19 -13.82
C ARG A 148 35.70 -27.17 -15.25
N LEU A 149 35.00 -26.50 -16.17
CA LEU A 149 35.44 -26.34 -17.54
C LEU A 149 36.79 -25.62 -17.60
N TYR A 150 36.91 -24.44 -16.98
CA TYR A 150 38.17 -23.70 -16.96
C TYR A 150 39.29 -24.44 -16.21
N HIS A 151 38.97 -25.19 -15.17
CA HIS A 151 39.94 -26.05 -14.49
C HIS A 151 40.49 -27.12 -15.45
N ALA A 152 39.63 -27.82 -16.19
CA ALA A 152 40.08 -28.76 -17.22
C ALA A 152 40.97 -28.09 -18.27
N ARG A 153 40.62 -26.87 -18.72
CA ARG A 153 41.45 -26.09 -19.67
C ARG A 153 42.82 -25.74 -19.11
N LEU A 154 42.93 -25.46 -17.82
CA LEU A 154 44.22 -25.25 -17.16
C LEU A 154 45.07 -26.52 -17.16
N LYS A 155 44.48 -27.68 -16.85
CA LYS A 155 45.18 -28.97 -16.86
C LYS A 155 45.61 -29.39 -18.28
N GLU A 156 44.84 -28.99 -19.31
CA GLU A 156 45.19 -29.15 -20.72
C GLU A 156 46.28 -28.18 -21.21
N SER A 157 46.67 -27.19 -20.40
CA SER A 157 47.63 -26.14 -20.75
C SER A 157 48.88 -26.17 -19.85
N PRO A 158 49.84 -27.10 -20.07
CA PRO A 158 51.01 -27.26 -19.21
C PRO A 158 51.81 -25.98 -19.00
N GLU A 159 52.02 -25.18 -20.07
CA GLU A 159 52.74 -23.90 -20.01
C GLU A 159 52.09 -22.90 -19.02
N VAL A 160 50.76 -22.83 -19.02
CA VAL A 160 50.00 -21.93 -18.16
C VAL A 160 49.98 -22.45 -16.72
N LEU A 161 49.86 -23.77 -16.55
CA LEU A 161 49.90 -24.43 -15.24
C LEU A 161 51.28 -24.25 -14.58
N ASP A 162 52.37 -24.47 -15.31
CA ASP A 162 53.72 -24.28 -14.82
C ASP A 162 53.99 -22.81 -14.45
N TRP A 163 53.49 -21.87 -15.25
CA TRP A 163 53.55 -20.45 -14.91
C TRP A 163 52.82 -20.12 -13.61
N LEU A 164 51.60 -20.68 -13.42
CA LEU A 164 50.82 -20.47 -12.20
C LEU A 164 51.56 -21.01 -10.97
N LYS A 165 52.03 -22.26 -11.05
CA LYS A 165 52.77 -22.94 -9.96
C LYS A 165 54.05 -22.21 -9.62
N SER A 166 54.84 -21.80 -10.63
CA SER A 166 56.10 -21.10 -10.42
C SER A 166 55.90 -19.71 -9.83
N LYS A 167 54.82 -19.01 -10.22
CA LYS A 167 54.57 -17.63 -9.79
C LYS A 167 54.05 -17.52 -8.36
N TYR A 168 53.26 -18.50 -7.90
CA TYR A 168 52.55 -18.43 -6.62
C TYR A 168 52.84 -19.60 -5.68
N ALA A 169 53.82 -20.45 -6.02
CA ALA A 169 54.16 -21.65 -5.24
C ALA A 169 52.92 -22.51 -4.87
N LEU A 170 51.95 -22.60 -5.78
CA LEU A 170 50.73 -23.37 -5.56
C LEU A 170 50.99 -24.85 -5.84
N SER A 171 50.58 -25.69 -4.89
CA SER A 171 50.49 -27.13 -5.01
C SER A 171 49.38 -27.52 -5.99
N GLU A 172 49.56 -28.67 -6.64
CA GLU A 172 48.56 -29.21 -7.55
C GLU A 172 47.28 -29.61 -6.83
N GLU A 173 47.40 -30.12 -5.60
CA GLU A 173 46.27 -30.41 -4.71
C GLU A 173 45.40 -29.17 -4.49
N THR A 174 45.99 -28.01 -4.17
CA THR A 174 45.23 -26.77 -3.97
C THR A 174 44.55 -26.28 -5.26
N ILE A 175 45.21 -26.44 -6.40
CA ILE A 175 44.65 -26.09 -7.72
C ILE A 175 43.42 -26.95 -8.02
N ASP A 176 43.52 -28.25 -7.79
CA ASP A 176 42.45 -29.22 -8.02
C ASP A 176 41.29 -29.01 -7.02
N ASP A 177 41.60 -28.83 -5.73
CA ASP A 177 40.62 -28.68 -4.64
C ASP A 177 39.72 -27.45 -4.75
N LEU A 178 40.22 -26.38 -5.37
CA LEU A 178 39.52 -25.11 -5.51
C LEU A 178 39.04 -24.85 -6.93
N LEU A 179 39.27 -25.80 -7.85
CA LEU A 179 39.00 -25.67 -9.28
C LEU A 179 39.58 -24.39 -9.87
N ILE A 180 40.84 -24.07 -9.52
CA ILE A 180 41.54 -22.96 -10.16
C ILE A 180 41.68 -23.30 -11.65
N GLY A 181 41.30 -22.37 -12.51
CA GLY A 181 41.14 -22.63 -13.94
C GLY A 181 41.77 -21.59 -14.85
N TYR A 182 41.74 -21.86 -16.15
CA TYR A 182 42.19 -20.96 -17.20
C TYR A 182 41.04 -20.71 -18.18
N ALA A 183 40.70 -19.44 -18.37
CA ALA A 183 39.60 -19.01 -19.23
C ALA A 183 40.00 -19.04 -20.71
N ASP A 184 40.35 -20.22 -21.22
CA ASP A 184 40.51 -20.47 -22.65
C ASP A 184 39.17 -20.86 -23.27
N ASN A 185 38.64 -19.98 -24.11
CA ASN A 185 37.34 -20.13 -24.75
C ASN A 185 37.42 -20.57 -26.21
N ALA A 186 38.62 -20.87 -26.74
CA ALA A 186 38.81 -21.18 -28.16
C ALA A 186 37.97 -22.37 -28.65
N SER A 187 37.67 -23.32 -27.75
CA SER A 187 36.84 -24.51 -28.01
C SER A 187 35.34 -24.31 -27.79
N GLY A 188 34.89 -23.08 -27.49
CA GLY A 188 33.48 -22.71 -27.38
C GLY A 188 32.82 -23.09 -26.06
N ALA A 189 33.08 -22.32 -24.99
CA ALA A 189 32.51 -22.55 -23.66
C ALA A 189 30.96 -22.55 -23.63
N VAL A 190 30.32 -21.68 -24.41
CA VAL A 190 28.84 -21.58 -24.47
C VAL A 190 28.23 -22.85 -25.06
N ALA A 191 28.81 -23.39 -26.13
CA ALA A 191 28.30 -24.61 -26.77
C ALA A 191 28.41 -25.82 -25.84
N GLN A 192 29.53 -25.94 -25.11
CA GLN A 192 29.74 -27.05 -24.17
C GLN A 192 28.79 -26.97 -22.96
N LEU A 193 28.49 -25.77 -22.45
CA LEU A 193 27.58 -25.61 -21.32
C LEU A 193 26.09 -25.69 -21.69
N THR A 194 25.74 -25.59 -22.97
CA THR A 194 24.35 -25.64 -23.47
C THR A 194 23.99 -26.98 -24.11
N GLY A 195 24.99 -27.78 -24.53
CA GLY A 195 24.78 -28.95 -25.39
C GLY A 195 24.39 -30.25 -24.71
N ASP A 196 24.33 -30.30 -23.37
CA ASP A 196 23.94 -31.48 -22.60
C ASP A 196 22.41 -31.52 -22.36
N GLU A 197 21.82 -32.69 -22.12
CA GLU A 197 20.40 -32.84 -21.77
C GLU A 197 20.04 -32.08 -20.47
N ASN A 198 21.02 -31.94 -19.57
CA ASN A 198 20.93 -31.12 -18.35
C ASN A 198 21.60 -29.74 -18.50
N GLY A 199 21.91 -29.32 -19.73
CA GLY A 199 22.62 -28.10 -20.07
C GLY A 199 21.92 -26.83 -19.59
N PHE A 200 22.67 -25.72 -19.59
CA PHE A 200 22.18 -24.42 -19.12
C PHE A 200 21.57 -23.63 -20.27
N SER A 201 20.43 -22.98 -20.01
CA SER A 201 19.85 -22.02 -20.93
C SER A 201 20.75 -20.79 -21.08
N LYS A 202 20.66 -20.10 -22.22
CA LYS A 202 21.38 -18.83 -22.42
C LYS A 202 21.04 -17.79 -21.36
N ARG A 203 19.79 -17.80 -20.85
CA ARG A 203 19.35 -16.91 -19.77
C ARG A 203 20.07 -17.22 -18.47
N GLU A 204 20.19 -18.49 -18.09
CA GLU A 204 20.94 -18.91 -16.89
C GLU A 204 22.42 -18.55 -17.01
N LEU A 205 23.04 -18.78 -18.17
CA LEU A 205 24.44 -18.40 -18.42
C LEU A 205 24.65 -16.89 -18.35
N ALA A 206 23.80 -16.08 -18.99
CA ALA A 206 23.89 -14.62 -18.90
C ALA A 206 23.71 -14.11 -17.46
N ALA A 207 22.80 -14.73 -16.71
CA ALA A 207 22.51 -14.37 -15.32
C ALA A 207 23.70 -14.56 -14.37
N THR A 208 24.68 -15.41 -14.72
CA THR A 208 25.93 -15.55 -13.95
C THR A 208 26.83 -14.32 -13.99
N GLY A 209 26.65 -13.42 -14.95
CA GLY A 209 27.61 -12.36 -15.28
C GLY A 209 28.89 -12.84 -15.98
N ALA A 210 29.13 -14.14 -16.07
CA ALA A 210 30.30 -14.72 -16.75
C ALA A 210 30.16 -14.73 -18.28
N PHE A 211 28.96 -14.43 -18.79
CA PHE A 211 28.66 -14.34 -20.22
C PHE A 211 27.93 -13.04 -20.54
N ARG A 212 28.37 -12.34 -21.58
CA ARG A 212 27.75 -11.11 -22.09
C ARG A 212 26.81 -11.42 -23.25
N PRO A 213 25.56 -10.98 -23.21
CA PRO A 213 24.66 -11.02 -24.36
C PRO A 213 25.24 -10.24 -25.55
N THR A 214 24.98 -10.75 -26.75
CA THR A 214 25.30 -10.09 -28.02
C THR A 214 24.00 -9.67 -28.73
N SER A 215 24.08 -8.80 -29.73
CA SER A 215 22.93 -8.30 -30.49
C SER A 215 22.20 -9.37 -31.32
N GLN A 216 22.78 -10.55 -31.51
CA GLN A 216 22.23 -11.66 -32.30
C GLN A 216 21.81 -12.86 -31.42
N ASP A 217 21.35 -12.62 -30.18
CA ASP A 217 20.98 -13.66 -29.21
C ASP A 217 22.10 -14.68 -28.89
N GLY A 218 23.35 -14.32 -29.14
CA GLY A 218 24.55 -15.07 -28.77
C GLY A 218 25.12 -14.62 -27.41
N LEU A 219 26.04 -15.42 -26.86
CA LEU A 219 26.75 -15.12 -25.61
C LEU A 219 28.26 -15.09 -25.86
N THR A 220 28.97 -14.14 -25.25
CA THR A 220 30.44 -14.09 -25.24
C THR A 220 30.98 -14.22 -23.83
N PRO A 221 31.97 -15.10 -23.57
CA PRO A 221 32.60 -15.21 -22.25
C PRO A 221 33.22 -13.90 -21.77
N PHE A 222 33.09 -13.61 -20.48
CA PHE A 222 33.60 -12.39 -19.86
C PHE A 222 35.12 -12.43 -19.60
N PHE A 223 35.63 -13.60 -19.21
CA PHE A 223 37.06 -13.85 -19.00
C PHE A 223 37.68 -14.40 -20.27
N GLU A 224 38.84 -13.87 -20.65
CA GLU A 224 39.59 -14.32 -21.82
C GLU A 224 41.06 -14.48 -21.44
N ARG A 225 41.58 -15.71 -21.54
CA ARG A 225 42.98 -16.07 -21.24
C ARG A 225 43.48 -15.57 -19.89
N ARG A 226 42.65 -15.72 -18.85
CA ARG A 226 42.95 -15.35 -17.45
C ARG A 226 42.93 -16.59 -16.56
N ILE A 227 43.77 -16.60 -15.51
CA ILE A 227 43.60 -17.57 -14.42
C ILE A 227 42.37 -17.18 -13.62
N VAL A 228 41.42 -18.09 -13.46
CA VAL A 228 40.15 -17.87 -12.75
C VAL A 228 40.24 -18.49 -11.36
N PHE A 229 39.92 -17.70 -10.34
CA PHE A 229 39.78 -18.12 -8.95
C PHE A 229 38.29 -18.13 -8.58
N PRO A 230 37.66 -19.32 -8.41
CA PRO A 230 36.27 -19.43 -8.01
C PRO A 230 36.06 -19.08 -6.53
N TYR A 231 34.99 -18.34 -6.22
CA TYR A 231 34.55 -18.09 -4.85
C TYR A 231 33.50 -19.11 -4.48
N TRP A 232 33.86 -19.96 -3.52
CA TRP A 232 33.00 -21.00 -3.01
C TRP A 232 32.12 -20.48 -1.89
N SER A 233 30.85 -20.85 -1.92
CA SER A 233 29.95 -20.78 -0.78
C SER A 233 29.10 -22.05 -0.73
N ARG A 234 29.22 -22.81 0.35
CA ARG A 234 28.43 -24.01 0.66
C ARG A 234 28.48 -25.01 -0.49
N GLY A 235 29.70 -25.32 -0.94
CA GLY A 235 29.94 -26.30 -2.01
C GLY A 235 29.55 -25.87 -3.43
N ARG A 236 29.15 -24.60 -3.66
CA ARG A 236 28.91 -24.05 -5.01
C ARG A 236 29.76 -22.81 -5.27
N VAL A 237 30.08 -22.58 -6.54
CA VAL A 237 30.70 -21.33 -6.96
C VAL A 237 29.62 -20.25 -7.06
N VAL A 238 29.81 -19.15 -6.33
CA VAL A 238 28.86 -18.02 -6.29
C VAL A 238 29.41 -16.75 -6.93
N PHE A 239 30.72 -16.67 -7.12
CA PHE A 239 31.41 -15.55 -7.76
C PHE A 239 32.78 -16.01 -8.30
N MET A 240 33.46 -15.17 -9.09
CA MET A 240 34.77 -15.48 -9.66
C MET A 240 35.57 -14.20 -9.92
N ILE A 241 36.90 -14.33 -9.89
CA ILE A 241 37.82 -13.29 -10.34
C ILE A 241 38.86 -13.87 -11.30
N GLY A 242 39.30 -13.07 -12.28
CA GLY A 242 40.27 -13.46 -13.29
C GLY A 242 41.58 -12.66 -13.21
N ARG A 243 42.70 -13.34 -12.99
CA ARG A 243 44.06 -12.77 -12.99
C ARG A 243 44.64 -12.70 -14.41
N LYS A 244 45.16 -11.52 -14.76
CA LYS A 244 45.88 -11.29 -16.04
C LYS A 244 47.09 -12.22 -16.15
N THR A 245 47.26 -12.83 -17.31
CA THR A 245 48.39 -13.71 -17.68
C THR A 245 49.18 -13.10 -18.85
N PRO A 246 50.38 -13.63 -19.18
CA PRO A 246 51.09 -13.24 -20.40
C PRO A 246 50.30 -13.47 -21.69
N TRP A 247 49.39 -14.45 -21.70
CA TRP A 247 48.55 -14.78 -22.86
C TRP A 247 47.28 -13.93 -22.95
N THR A 248 46.93 -13.15 -21.93
CA THR A 248 45.77 -12.25 -21.97
C THR A 248 45.93 -11.22 -23.09
N PRO A 249 44.92 -11.00 -23.96
CA PRO A 249 45.01 -10.04 -25.06
C PRO A 249 45.38 -8.63 -24.59
N ASP A 250 46.24 -7.96 -25.36
CA ASP A 250 46.64 -6.58 -25.09
C ASP A 250 45.56 -5.60 -25.57
N ALA A 251 44.53 -5.43 -24.76
CA ALA A 251 43.42 -4.51 -24.99
C ALA A 251 43.18 -3.62 -23.77
N ASN A 252 42.72 -2.38 -23.99
CA ASN A 252 42.52 -1.41 -22.90
C ASN A 252 41.61 -1.93 -21.77
N TRP A 253 40.58 -2.70 -22.10
CA TRP A 253 39.65 -3.29 -21.12
C TRP A 253 40.21 -4.55 -20.42
N GLU A 254 41.38 -5.04 -20.81
CA GLU A 254 42.08 -6.18 -20.21
C GLU A 254 43.31 -5.77 -19.35
N GLN A 255 43.56 -4.47 -19.15
CA GLN A 255 44.75 -4.02 -18.43
C GLN A 255 44.75 -4.30 -16.92
N GLY A 256 43.58 -4.51 -16.31
CA GLY A 256 43.46 -4.74 -14.87
C GLY A 256 44.18 -6.01 -14.39
N LYS A 257 44.93 -5.89 -13.26
CA LYS A 257 45.62 -7.00 -12.57
C LYS A 257 44.68 -8.17 -12.31
N TYR A 258 43.52 -7.85 -11.73
CA TYR A 258 42.37 -8.75 -11.53
C TYR A 258 41.13 -8.14 -12.18
N LYS A 259 40.31 -9.00 -12.79
CA LYS A 259 39.01 -8.67 -13.35
C LYS A 259 37.97 -9.37 -12.51
N LYS A 260 37.06 -8.64 -11.85
CA LYS A 260 35.96 -9.25 -11.08
C LYS A 260 34.77 -9.52 -12.00
N LEU A 261 34.00 -10.57 -11.74
CA LEU A 261 32.73 -10.78 -12.44
C LEU A 261 31.86 -9.51 -12.31
N PRO A 262 31.12 -9.13 -13.37
CA PRO A 262 30.17 -8.05 -13.28
C PRO A 262 29.00 -8.47 -12.37
N VAL A 263 28.49 -7.52 -11.59
CA VAL A 263 27.32 -7.70 -10.73
C VAL A 263 26.08 -7.05 -11.36
N HIS A 264 24.91 -7.38 -10.83
CA HIS A 264 23.63 -6.80 -11.24
C HIS A 264 23.69 -5.26 -11.21
N ASP A 265 23.11 -4.66 -12.25
CA ASP A 265 22.94 -3.22 -12.39
C ASP A 265 21.66 -3.01 -13.20
N GLU A 266 20.65 -2.36 -12.61
CA GLU A 266 19.32 -2.23 -13.19
C GLU A 266 19.32 -1.58 -14.59
N HIS A 267 20.30 -0.71 -14.86
CA HIS A 267 20.36 0.05 -16.11
C HIS A 267 21.32 -0.54 -17.13
N GLN A 268 22.50 -0.99 -16.71
CA GLN A 268 23.56 -1.43 -17.61
C GLN A 268 23.56 -2.95 -17.82
N ARG A 269 23.17 -3.72 -16.80
CA ARG A 269 23.30 -5.18 -16.78
C ARG A 269 22.11 -5.84 -16.06
N PRO A 270 20.86 -5.56 -16.46
CA PRO A 270 19.68 -6.15 -15.81
C PRO A 270 19.59 -7.66 -16.02
N TYR A 271 20.32 -8.21 -16.98
CA TYR A 271 20.37 -9.64 -17.28
C TYR A 271 21.18 -10.45 -16.26
N VAL A 272 22.08 -9.82 -15.48
CA VAL A 272 22.83 -10.48 -14.40
C VAL A 272 21.89 -10.65 -13.21
N ALA A 273 21.87 -11.81 -12.54
CA ALA A 273 20.96 -12.00 -11.42
C ALA A 273 21.36 -11.15 -10.19
N ASP A 274 20.37 -10.65 -9.44
CA ASP A 274 20.53 -9.75 -8.30
C ASP A 274 21.40 -10.34 -7.16
N PHE A 275 21.36 -11.67 -7.00
CA PHE A 275 22.15 -12.40 -6.03
C PHE A 275 23.61 -12.62 -6.44
N ILE A 276 23.99 -12.31 -7.69
CA ILE A 276 25.40 -12.31 -8.11
C ILE A 276 26.02 -10.98 -7.67
N ASN A 277 26.75 -11.04 -6.56
CA ASN A 277 27.39 -9.88 -5.95
C ASN A 277 28.81 -10.20 -5.46
N ASN A 278 29.60 -9.14 -5.26
CA ASN A 278 30.97 -9.22 -4.75
C ASN A 278 31.01 -9.02 -3.21
N ALA A 279 30.07 -9.60 -2.47
CA ALA A 279 30.00 -9.44 -1.01
C ALA A 279 30.75 -10.51 -0.21
N LEU A 280 30.91 -11.71 -0.76
CA LEU A 280 31.59 -12.79 -0.06
C LEU A 280 33.10 -12.54 -0.01
N LEU A 281 33.72 -12.79 1.15
CA LEU A 281 35.17 -12.91 1.22
C LEU A 281 35.64 -14.22 0.56
N PHE A 282 36.83 -14.23 -0.02
CA PHE A 282 37.42 -15.48 -0.49
C PHE A 282 37.67 -16.41 0.72
N ASN A 283 37.28 -17.68 0.58
CA ASN A 283 37.32 -18.71 1.63
C ASN A 283 36.48 -18.44 2.90
N GLU A 284 35.42 -17.61 2.81
CA GLU A 284 34.61 -17.21 3.98
C GLU A 284 33.94 -18.37 4.73
N ASP A 285 33.62 -19.48 4.06
CA ASP A 285 32.95 -20.63 4.69
C ASP A 285 33.75 -21.22 5.85
N CYS A 286 35.08 -21.03 5.88
CA CYS A 286 35.91 -21.50 6.99
C CYS A 286 35.50 -20.89 8.34
N LEU A 287 34.81 -19.74 8.34
CA LEU A 287 34.33 -19.07 9.55
C LEU A 287 33.14 -19.80 10.18
N LEU A 288 32.39 -20.59 9.42
CA LEU A 288 31.23 -21.32 9.93
C LEU A 288 31.63 -22.45 10.89
N ALA A 289 32.81 -23.05 10.67
CA ALA A 289 33.41 -24.04 11.56
C ALA A 289 33.92 -23.47 12.89
N ARG A 290 33.83 -22.14 13.09
CA ARG A 290 34.29 -21.41 14.30
C ARG A 290 35.70 -21.81 14.75
N PRO A 291 36.71 -21.68 13.88
CA PRO A 291 38.08 -22.01 14.24
C PRO A 291 38.56 -21.09 15.37
N GLY A 292 39.42 -21.61 16.26
CA GLY A 292 39.99 -20.80 17.36
C GLY A 292 40.80 -19.59 16.86
N LYS A 293 41.46 -19.72 15.70
CA LYS A 293 42.19 -18.63 15.03
C LYS A 293 41.79 -18.47 13.58
N VAL A 294 41.74 -17.22 13.09
CA VAL A 294 41.53 -16.87 11.68
C VAL A 294 42.55 -15.83 11.23
N ILE A 295 43.09 -15.96 10.03
CA ILE A 295 43.94 -14.95 9.40
C ILE A 295 43.17 -14.20 8.30
N ILE A 296 43.27 -12.87 8.28
CA ILE A 296 42.75 -12.01 7.21
C ILE A 296 43.93 -11.46 6.40
N THR A 297 43.98 -11.80 5.12
CA THR A 297 45.04 -11.36 4.18
C THR A 297 44.51 -10.38 3.13
N GLU A 298 45.41 -9.66 2.43
CA GLU A 298 45.01 -8.68 1.41
C GLU A 298 44.46 -9.35 0.14
N GLY A 299 45.24 -10.27 -0.44
CA GLY A 299 44.98 -10.86 -1.75
C GLY A 299 44.52 -12.32 -1.71
N VAL A 300 43.96 -12.76 -2.84
CA VAL A 300 43.56 -14.16 -3.03
C VAL A 300 44.76 -15.12 -2.98
N THR A 301 45.91 -14.72 -3.50
CA THR A 301 47.13 -15.55 -3.54
C THR A 301 47.73 -15.74 -2.15
N ASP A 302 47.67 -14.71 -1.31
CA ASP A 302 48.07 -14.77 0.10
C ASP A 302 47.17 -15.72 0.89
N CYS A 303 45.87 -15.63 0.62
CA CYS A 303 44.88 -16.52 1.22
C CYS A 303 45.14 -17.98 0.82
N LEU A 304 45.34 -18.22 -0.49
CA LEU A 304 45.68 -19.55 -1.00
C LEU A 304 46.94 -20.10 -0.34
N ALA A 305 48.02 -19.32 -0.27
CA ALA A 305 49.29 -19.76 0.32
C ALA A 305 49.12 -20.27 1.77
N LEU A 306 48.33 -19.58 2.60
CA LEU A 306 48.05 -20.01 3.98
C LEU A 306 47.05 -21.18 4.04
N MET A 307 46.10 -21.26 3.11
CA MET A 307 45.20 -22.42 2.99
C MET A 307 46.00 -23.70 2.72
N GLN A 308 47.06 -23.65 1.89
CA GLN A 308 47.92 -24.82 1.64
C GLN A 308 48.63 -25.33 2.90
N LEU A 309 48.88 -24.44 3.87
CA LEU A 309 49.46 -24.78 5.18
C LEU A 309 48.39 -25.25 6.18
N GLY A 310 47.12 -25.32 5.77
CA GLY A 310 46.00 -25.71 6.61
C GLY A 310 45.64 -24.67 7.67
N LEU A 311 45.93 -23.38 7.42
CA LEU A 311 45.60 -22.27 8.31
C LEU A 311 44.27 -21.61 7.89
N PRO A 312 43.28 -21.49 8.81
CA PRO A 312 42.00 -20.86 8.49
C PRO A 312 42.19 -19.40 8.09
N THR A 313 41.96 -19.09 6.82
CA THR A 313 42.31 -17.78 6.25
C THR A 313 41.20 -17.28 5.34
N VAL A 314 40.93 -15.98 5.37
CA VAL A 314 39.99 -15.30 4.45
C VAL A 314 40.64 -14.09 3.80
N SER A 315 40.14 -13.69 2.61
CA SER A 315 40.60 -12.46 1.96
C SER A 315 39.47 -11.67 1.30
N PRO A 316 39.37 -10.34 1.51
CA PRO A 316 38.48 -9.47 0.75
C PRO A 316 38.98 -9.17 -0.67
N VAL A 317 40.22 -9.56 -1.02
CA VAL A 317 40.89 -9.24 -2.29
C VAL A 317 40.92 -7.73 -2.52
N THR A 318 41.32 -7.03 -1.45
CA THR A 318 41.50 -5.58 -1.32
C THR A 318 42.07 -5.29 0.08
N VAL A 319 42.53 -4.07 0.31
CA VAL A 319 43.11 -3.63 1.59
C VAL A 319 42.04 -3.47 2.70
N ARG A 320 40.75 -3.43 2.35
CA ARG A 320 39.66 -3.12 3.30
C ARG A 320 38.39 -3.95 3.05
N ILE A 321 37.78 -4.43 4.13
CA ILE A 321 36.43 -5.01 4.11
C ILE A 321 35.41 -3.87 3.95
N ARG A 322 34.37 -4.05 3.13
CA ARG A 322 33.36 -3.01 2.89
C ARG A 322 32.46 -2.87 4.10
N ALA A 323 32.01 -1.65 4.40
CA ALA A 323 31.18 -1.37 5.57
C ALA A 323 29.92 -2.25 5.63
N ALA A 324 29.27 -2.49 4.49
CA ALA A 324 28.07 -3.31 4.38
C ALA A 324 28.29 -4.81 4.65
N ASP A 325 29.54 -5.31 4.58
CA ASP A 325 29.82 -6.74 4.78
C ASP A 325 29.92 -7.09 6.29
N TRP A 326 30.14 -6.11 7.17
CA TRP A 326 30.35 -6.32 8.60
C TRP A 326 29.14 -6.93 9.33
N GLU A 327 27.92 -6.54 8.97
CA GLU A 327 26.71 -7.09 9.59
C GLU A 327 26.65 -8.62 9.49
N ARG A 328 27.11 -9.16 8.36
CA ARG A 328 27.19 -10.60 8.11
C ARG A 328 28.44 -11.25 8.72
N LEU A 329 29.56 -10.55 8.77
CA LEU A 329 30.85 -11.09 9.24
C LEU A 329 30.98 -11.11 10.77
N ILE A 330 30.52 -10.08 11.47
CA ILE A 330 30.67 -9.95 12.93
C ILE A 330 30.07 -11.13 13.70
N PRO A 331 28.86 -11.64 13.38
CA PRO A 331 28.31 -12.82 14.04
C PRO A 331 29.20 -14.07 13.89
N LYS A 332 29.83 -14.25 12.72
CA LYS A 332 30.72 -15.39 12.43
C LYS A 332 32.03 -15.27 13.19
N LEU A 333 32.62 -14.08 13.20
CA LEU A 333 33.91 -13.79 13.84
C LEU A 333 33.83 -13.76 15.37
N ARG A 334 32.64 -13.53 15.96
CA ARG A 334 32.44 -13.59 17.42
C ARG A 334 32.74 -14.99 18.01
N GLY A 335 32.63 -16.03 17.19
CA GLY A 335 32.94 -17.41 17.60
C GLY A 335 34.43 -17.77 17.52
N VAL A 336 35.29 -16.86 17.05
CA VAL A 336 36.74 -17.05 16.90
C VAL A 336 37.45 -16.47 18.12
N GLU A 337 38.44 -17.17 18.67
CA GLU A 337 39.18 -16.70 19.85
C GLU A 337 40.08 -15.50 19.50
N THR A 338 40.83 -15.59 18.41
CA THR A 338 41.72 -14.50 17.94
C THR A 338 41.69 -14.35 16.41
N VAL A 339 41.52 -13.11 15.94
CA VAL A 339 41.64 -12.74 14.52
C VAL A 339 43.00 -12.08 14.25
N TYR A 340 43.79 -12.69 13.39
CA TYR A 340 45.07 -12.17 12.92
C TYR A 340 44.88 -11.42 11.61
N ILE A 341 45.50 -10.26 11.47
CA ILE A 341 45.48 -9.49 10.23
C ILE A 341 46.91 -9.41 9.71
N CYS A 342 47.13 -9.97 8.51
CA CYS A 342 48.44 -10.04 7.85
C CYS A 342 48.32 -9.46 6.44
N GLN A 343 48.66 -8.19 6.29
CA GLN A 343 48.62 -7.45 5.00
C GLN A 343 50.04 -7.30 4.45
N ASP A 344 50.16 -6.85 3.19
CA ASP A 344 51.44 -6.59 2.55
C ASP A 344 52.31 -5.63 3.39
N ASN A 345 53.60 -5.98 3.55
CA ASN A 345 54.59 -5.07 4.13
C ASN A 345 55.25 -4.28 3.00
N GLU A 346 54.71 -3.08 2.75
CA GLU A 346 55.10 -2.18 1.67
C GLU A 346 55.48 -0.77 2.18
N LEU A 347 56.26 -0.04 1.37
CA LEU A 347 56.68 1.34 1.69
C LEU A 347 55.49 2.30 1.82
N SER A 348 54.43 2.12 1.03
CA SER A 348 53.24 2.99 1.02
C SER A 348 52.39 2.88 2.30
N GLN A 349 52.60 1.81 3.08
CA GLN A 349 51.82 1.43 4.25
C GLN A 349 50.30 1.36 4.00
N ALA A 350 49.85 1.14 2.75
CA ALA A 350 48.42 1.04 2.47
C ALA A 350 47.84 -0.20 3.15
N GLY A 351 48.50 -1.36 3.02
CA GLY A 351 48.16 -2.60 3.74
C GLY A 351 48.01 -2.38 5.25
N LEU A 352 48.99 -1.73 5.89
CA LEU A 352 48.96 -1.44 7.32
C LEU A 352 47.79 -0.53 7.73
N LYS A 353 47.53 0.55 6.97
CA LYS A 353 46.38 1.43 7.22
C LYS A 353 45.05 0.66 7.11
N GLY A 354 44.96 -0.28 6.17
CA GLY A 354 43.83 -1.21 6.05
C GLY A 354 43.69 -2.15 7.24
N ALA A 355 44.82 -2.70 7.71
CA ALA A 355 44.85 -3.60 8.86
C ALA A 355 44.36 -2.92 10.13
N LEU A 356 44.84 -1.69 10.42
CA LEU A 356 44.42 -0.91 11.58
C LEU A 356 42.94 -0.55 11.55
N GLN A 357 42.41 -0.19 10.39
CA GLN A 357 40.98 0.10 10.24
C GLN A 357 40.13 -1.15 10.48
N THR A 358 40.53 -2.29 9.92
CA THR A 358 39.88 -3.58 10.13
C THR A 358 39.92 -3.98 11.62
N ALA A 359 41.07 -3.81 12.27
CA ALA A 359 41.24 -4.09 13.70
C ALA A 359 40.35 -3.20 14.57
N ARG A 360 40.23 -1.90 14.25
CA ARG A 360 39.35 -0.97 14.97
C ARG A 360 37.89 -1.40 14.92
N THR A 361 37.38 -1.77 13.75
CA THR A 361 36.00 -2.27 13.62
C THR A 361 35.78 -3.56 14.43
N LEU A 362 36.75 -4.47 14.43
CA LEU A 362 36.66 -5.70 15.24
C LEU A 362 36.71 -5.42 16.75
N ALA A 363 37.54 -4.46 17.17
CA ALA A 363 37.66 -4.03 18.57
C ALA A 363 36.37 -3.40 19.10
N GLU A 364 35.66 -2.60 18.30
CA GLU A 364 34.33 -2.06 18.63
C GLU A 364 33.31 -3.17 18.96
N HIS A 365 33.49 -4.35 18.36
CA HIS A 365 32.69 -5.55 18.62
C HIS A 365 33.30 -6.52 19.64
N LYS A 366 34.38 -6.12 20.32
CA LYS A 366 35.10 -6.90 21.35
C LYS A 366 35.68 -8.22 20.85
N ILE A 367 36.09 -8.25 19.58
CA ILE A 367 36.78 -9.40 18.98
C ILE A 367 38.30 -9.20 19.17
N ASP A 368 38.99 -10.19 19.73
CA ASP A 368 40.44 -10.10 19.93
C ASP A 368 41.16 -10.08 18.58
N THR A 369 42.04 -9.09 18.40
CA THR A 369 42.74 -8.86 17.14
C THR A 369 44.23 -8.68 17.32
N ARG A 370 44.99 -9.25 16.39
CA ARG A 370 46.45 -9.20 16.36
C ARG A 370 46.95 -8.80 14.97
N LEU A 371 47.95 -7.94 14.91
CA LEU A 371 48.59 -7.50 13.68
C LEU A 371 49.88 -8.30 13.48
N VAL A 372 49.98 -8.95 12.32
CA VAL A 372 51.14 -9.74 11.90
C VAL A 372 51.95 -8.92 10.90
N THR A 373 53.23 -8.70 11.17
CA THR A 373 54.15 -8.00 10.27
C THR A 373 55.09 -9.01 9.63
N LEU A 374 55.08 -9.10 8.30
CA LEU A 374 56.01 -9.96 7.56
C LEU A 374 57.43 -9.40 7.63
N PRO A 375 58.45 -10.22 7.95
CA PRO A 375 59.84 -9.80 7.93
C PRO A 375 60.31 -9.52 6.50
N LEU A 376 61.19 -8.54 6.32
CA LEU A 376 61.80 -8.23 5.01
C LEU A 376 63.07 -9.07 4.82
N SER A 377 63.25 -9.65 3.64
CA SER A 377 64.52 -10.26 3.25
C SER A 377 65.55 -9.19 2.85
N GLU A 378 66.82 -9.59 2.72
CA GLU A 378 67.90 -8.72 2.23
C GLU A 378 67.56 -8.08 0.88
N THR A 379 66.87 -8.79 -0.01
CA THR A 379 66.45 -8.27 -1.31
C THR A 379 65.48 -7.09 -1.18
N GLN A 380 64.47 -7.19 -0.31
CA GLN A 380 63.52 -6.09 -0.08
C GLN A 380 64.17 -4.92 0.67
N ILE A 381 65.07 -5.21 1.61
CA ILE A 381 65.83 -4.18 2.33
C ILE A 381 66.71 -3.37 1.37
N SER A 382 67.47 -4.06 0.50
CA SER A 382 68.33 -3.42 -0.50
C SER A 382 67.52 -2.59 -1.51
N ALA A 383 66.37 -3.09 -1.97
CA ALA A 383 65.48 -2.32 -2.84
C ALA A 383 64.95 -1.04 -2.16
N ARG A 384 64.60 -1.10 -0.87
CA ARG A 384 64.19 0.09 -0.10
C ARG A 384 65.32 1.09 0.08
N GLN A 385 66.55 0.62 0.28
CA GLN A 385 67.75 1.47 0.35
C GLN A 385 68.02 2.17 -0.99
N GLU A 386 67.99 1.44 -2.11
CA GLU A 386 68.20 2.04 -3.43
C GLU A 386 67.10 3.05 -3.78
N LEU A 387 65.83 2.77 -3.44
CA LEU A 387 64.73 3.74 -3.59
C LEU A 387 64.97 5.02 -2.80
N THR A 388 65.51 4.88 -1.59
CA THR A 388 65.84 6.00 -0.72
C THR A 388 67.01 6.82 -1.30
N GLU A 389 68.11 6.17 -1.64
CA GLU A 389 69.34 6.83 -2.07
C GLU A 389 69.22 7.45 -3.46
N ARG A 390 68.60 6.74 -4.41
CA ARG A 390 68.56 7.15 -5.82
C ARG A 390 67.37 8.04 -6.16
N PHE A 391 66.25 7.86 -5.45
CA PHE A 391 65.00 8.56 -5.76
C PHE A 391 64.46 9.40 -4.60
N GLY A 392 65.11 9.40 -3.43
CA GLY A 392 64.69 10.19 -2.27
C GLY A 392 63.39 9.68 -1.62
N LEU A 393 62.98 8.45 -1.90
CA LEU A 393 61.72 7.86 -1.43
C LEU A 393 61.88 7.31 -0.01
N THR A 394 61.89 8.19 0.99
CA THR A 394 62.07 7.85 2.42
C THR A 394 60.77 7.60 3.19
N ALA A 395 59.61 7.97 2.64
CA ALA A 395 58.32 7.98 3.34
C ALA A 395 57.21 7.24 2.60
N SER A 396 56.05 7.08 3.25
CA SER A 396 54.81 6.50 2.72
C SER A 396 54.27 7.34 1.53
N VAL A 397 54.87 7.18 0.35
CA VAL A 397 54.46 7.86 -0.88
C VAL A 397 53.42 7.01 -1.62
N GLY A 398 52.24 7.57 -1.88
CA GLY A 398 51.19 6.89 -2.64
C GLY A 398 51.47 6.88 -4.17
N PRO A 399 50.78 6.04 -4.97
CA PRO A 399 51.04 5.91 -6.42
C PRO A 399 50.97 7.23 -7.20
N LYS A 400 50.05 8.13 -6.82
CA LYS A 400 49.92 9.47 -7.44
C LYS A 400 51.08 10.40 -7.10
N GLU A 401 51.59 10.28 -5.89
CA GLU A 401 52.63 11.14 -5.35
C GLU A 401 54.00 10.66 -5.85
N LEU A 402 54.16 9.35 -6.04
CA LEU A 402 55.25 8.73 -6.77
C LEU A 402 55.27 9.18 -8.24
N ALA A 403 54.12 9.12 -8.93
CA ALA A 403 54.02 9.60 -10.31
C ALA A 403 54.41 11.09 -10.42
N LYS A 404 54.04 11.91 -9.42
CA LYS A 404 54.42 13.31 -9.33
C LYS A 404 55.93 13.50 -9.11
N LEU A 405 56.55 12.73 -8.21
CA LEU A 405 58.00 12.77 -7.94
C LEU A 405 58.85 12.28 -9.12
N LEU A 406 58.29 11.39 -9.94
CA LEU A 406 58.92 10.85 -11.15
C LEU A 406 58.58 11.66 -12.42
N THR A 407 57.76 12.72 -12.31
CA THR A 407 57.38 13.54 -13.46
C THR A 407 58.60 14.28 -14.02
N GLY A 408 58.87 14.13 -15.31
CA GLY A 408 60.01 14.75 -15.99
C GLY A 408 61.32 13.94 -15.96
N ARG A 409 61.34 12.76 -15.33
CA ARG A 409 62.48 11.82 -15.41
C ARG A 409 62.45 10.98 -16.71
N PRO A 410 63.59 10.46 -17.18
CA PRO A 410 63.64 9.56 -18.34
C PRO A 410 62.79 8.30 -18.15
N SER A 411 62.15 7.78 -19.21
CA SER A 411 61.29 6.58 -19.13
C SER A 411 62.00 5.36 -18.54
N ALA A 412 63.32 5.22 -18.74
CA ALA A 412 64.11 4.14 -18.15
C ALA A 412 64.26 4.26 -16.62
N GLU A 413 64.34 5.49 -16.10
CA GLU A 413 64.38 5.72 -14.64
C GLU A 413 63.02 5.45 -13.99
N ILE A 414 61.93 5.80 -14.67
CA ILE A 414 60.58 5.51 -14.21
C ILE A 414 60.38 3.99 -14.10
N GLN A 415 60.74 3.24 -15.14
CA GLN A 415 60.66 1.78 -15.12
C GLN A 415 61.56 1.14 -14.05
N ALA A 416 62.76 1.68 -13.82
CA ALA A 416 63.66 1.21 -12.76
C ALA A 416 63.07 1.47 -11.36
N ALA A 417 62.48 2.65 -11.13
CA ALA A 417 61.83 2.98 -9.85
C ALA A 417 60.59 2.11 -9.61
N GLU A 418 59.77 1.87 -10.64
CA GLU A 418 58.60 0.98 -10.56
C GLU A 418 59.00 -0.47 -10.26
N ALA A 419 60.07 -0.97 -10.88
CA ALA A 419 60.61 -2.30 -10.62
C ALA A 419 61.14 -2.44 -9.18
N LEU A 420 61.91 -1.46 -8.70
CA LEU A 420 62.40 -1.44 -7.32
C LEU A 420 61.27 -1.34 -6.31
N LEU A 421 60.22 -0.55 -6.58
CA LEU A 421 59.06 -0.45 -5.70
C LEU A 421 58.27 -1.76 -5.63
N ALA A 422 58.14 -2.47 -6.75
CA ALA A 422 57.55 -3.80 -6.78
C ALA A 422 58.37 -4.83 -5.98
N THR A 423 59.71 -4.72 -6.00
CA THR A 423 60.61 -5.56 -5.19
C THR A 423 60.63 -5.16 -3.71
N ALA A 424 60.39 -3.89 -3.37
CA ALA A 424 60.48 -3.38 -2.00
C ALA A 424 59.34 -3.82 -1.06
N LYS A 425 58.30 -4.47 -1.60
CA LYS A 425 57.20 -5.05 -0.83
C LYS A 425 57.39 -6.55 -0.65
N ILE A 426 56.84 -7.08 0.44
CA ILE A 426 56.68 -8.52 0.65
C ILE A 426 55.21 -8.80 1.00
N ASP A 427 54.65 -9.81 0.36
CA ASP A 427 53.33 -10.35 0.68
C ASP A 427 53.42 -11.78 1.23
N VAL A 428 52.29 -12.34 1.67
CA VAL A 428 52.30 -13.65 2.34
C VAL A 428 52.71 -14.74 1.35
N ASN A 429 52.25 -14.63 0.11
CA ASN A 429 52.65 -15.56 -0.94
C ASN A 429 54.17 -15.54 -1.16
N ASP A 430 54.79 -14.37 -1.24
CA ASP A 430 56.25 -14.24 -1.38
C ASP A 430 56.99 -14.86 -0.18
N TYR A 431 56.48 -14.65 1.03
CA TYR A 431 57.03 -15.24 2.25
C TYR A 431 56.99 -16.78 2.20
N ILE A 432 55.86 -17.38 1.82
CA ILE A 432 55.76 -18.85 1.70
C ILE A 432 56.59 -19.38 0.52
N ALA A 433 56.62 -18.67 -0.61
CA ALA A 433 57.40 -19.05 -1.79
C ALA A 433 58.92 -19.06 -1.51
N ALA A 434 59.40 -18.30 -0.53
CA ALA A 434 60.79 -18.34 -0.05
C ALA A 434 61.15 -19.61 0.74
N GLY A 435 60.21 -20.53 0.95
CA GLY A 435 60.43 -21.83 1.61
C GLY A 435 60.03 -21.86 3.09
N HIS A 436 59.35 -20.83 3.60
CA HIS A 436 58.88 -20.79 4.97
C HIS A 436 57.73 -21.79 5.22
N THR A 437 57.83 -22.52 6.32
CA THR A 437 56.91 -23.59 6.72
C THR A 437 55.71 -23.07 7.54
N ARG A 438 54.74 -23.95 7.81
CA ARG A 438 53.64 -23.67 8.73
C ARG A 438 54.15 -23.25 10.11
N GLU A 439 55.16 -23.95 10.62
CA GLU A 439 55.77 -23.69 11.92
C GLU A 439 56.43 -22.29 11.95
N ASP A 440 57.02 -21.85 10.84
CA ASP A 440 57.60 -20.51 10.72
C ASP A 440 56.52 -19.43 10.80
N PHE A 441 55.42 -19.62 10.07
CA PHE A 441 54.30 -18.69 10.10
C PHE A 441 53.58 -18.67 11.45
N GLU A 442 53.44 -19.82 12.12
CA GLU A 442 52.88 -19.88 13.47
C GLU A 442 53.74 -19.13 14.50
N ARG A 443 55.07 -19.10 14.34
CA ARG A 443 55.93 -18.23 15.17
C ARG A 443 55.63 -16.74 14.95
N LEU A 444 55.37 -16.31 13.72
CA LEU A 444 54.93 -14.93 13.44
C LEU A 444 53.59 -14.60 14.11
N LEU A 445 52.66 -15.56 14.18
CA LEU A 445 51.39 -15.36 14.90
C LEU A 445 51.59 -15.19 16.40
N VAL A 446 52.55 -15.90 17.00
CA VAL A 446 52.89 -15.75 18.43
C VAL A 446 53.52 -14.39 18.72
N GLU A 447 54.33 -13.87 17.79
CA GLU A 447 54.97 -12.55 17.89
C GLU A 447 54.04 -11.38 17.55
N ALA A 448 52.82 -11.67 17.09
CA ALA A 448 51.84 -10.68 16.66
C ALA A 448 51.40 -9.78 17.82
N SER A 449 51.45 -8.47 17.58
CA SER A 449 51.09 -7.44 18.56
C SER A 449 49.62 -7.06 18.47
N THR A 450 49.02 -6.62 19.57
CA THR A 450 47.71 -5.94 19.50
C THR A 450 47.83 -4.63 18.69
N PRO A 451 46.72 -4.07 18.17
CA PRO A 451 46.75 -2.78 17.47
C PRO A 451 47.39 -1.66 18.31
N ILE A 452 47.11 -1.64 19.61
CA ILE A 452 47.71 -0.66 20.54
C ILE A 452 49.22 -0.89 20.67
N GLU A 453 49.66 -2.13 20.91
CA GLU A 453 51.09 -2.46 21.01
C GLU A 453 51.85 -2.14 19.72
N PHE A 454 51.22 -2.39 18.58
CA PHE A 454 51.75 -2.03 17.27
C PHE A 454 51.87 -0.51 17.11
N GLY A 455 50.83 0.24 17.48
CA GLY A 455 50.82 1.70 17.47
C GLY A 455 51.94 2.26 18.34
N VAL A 456 52.15 1.69 19.52
CA VAL A 456 53.27 2.04 20.41
C VAL A 456 54.62 1.74 19.75
N ARG A 457 54.84 0.53 19.24
CA ARG A 457 56.11 0.15 18.58
C ARG A 457 56.42 0.99 17.34
N SER A 458 55.41 1.49 16.66
CA SER A 458 55.55 2.32 15.46
C SER A 458 55.94 3.76 15.74
N LEU A 459 55.90 4.20 17.00
CA LEU A 459 56.37 5.53 17.39
C LEU A 459 57.88 5.69 17.10
N PRO A 460 58.32 6.84 16.54
CA PRO A 460 59.74 7.18 16.42
C PRO A 460 60.42 7.13 17.79
N ALA A 461 61.68 6.70 17.84
CA ALA A 461 62.44 6.65 19.10
C ALA A 461 62.71 8.06 19.68
N ASP A 462 62.86 9.06 18.81
CA ASP A 462 63.12 10.46 19.16
C ASP A 462 61.96 11.35 18.71
N ILE A 463 60.87 11.39 19.48
CA ILE A 463 59.70 12.24 19.16
C ILE A 463 59.95 13.67 19.65
N PRO A 464 59.94 14.68 18.76
CA PRO A 464 59.96 16.10 19.15
C PRO A 464 58.83 16.40 20.14
N GLU A 465 59.10 17.24 21.14
CA GLU A 465 58.14 17.53 22.22
C GLU A 465 56.81 18.10 21.69
N GLU A 466 56.87 18.88 20.60
CA GLU A 466 55.72 19.48 19.92
C GLU A 466 54.80 18.44 19.24
N ASP A 467 55.35 17.35 18.69
CA ASP A 467 54.57 16.31 17.99
C ASP A 467 54.13 15.18 18.93
N ARG A 468 54.72 15.09 20.12
CA ARG A 468 54.52 13.99 21.07
C ARG A 468 53.07 13.84 21.52
N ASN A 469 52.43 14.94 21.91
CA ASN A 469 51.03 14.88 22.37
C ASN A 469 50.09 14.45 21.25
N ARG A 470 50.29 14.97 20.02
CA ARG A 470 49.48 14.63 18.85
C ARG A 470 49.60 13.15 18.46
N LEU A 471 50.79 12.57 18.56
CA LEU A 471 51.03 11.16 18.24
C LEU A 471 50.58 10.20 19.34
N LEU A 472 50.65 10.62 20.61
CA LEU A 472 50.23 9.82 21.76
C LEU A 472 48.72 9.85 22.01
N GLU A 473 48.03 10.94 21.71
CA GLU A 473 46.59 11.12 21.95
C GLU A 473 45.72 9.94 21.46
N PRO A 474 45.81 9.47 20.20
CA PRO A 474 45.01 8.33 19.74
C PRO A 474 45.34 7.03 20.47
N ILE A 475 46.63 6.80 20.78
CA ILE A 475 47.09 5.60 21.50
C ILE A 475 46.58 5.63 22.95
N LEU A 476 46.66 6.77 23.62
CA LEU A 476 46.15 6.96 24.98
C LEU A 476 44.63 6.86 25.04
N GLY A 477 43.94 7.29 23.98
CA GLY A 477 42.51 7.09 23.78
C GLY A 477 42.15 5.60 23.83
N GLU A 478 42.84 4.76 23.06
CA GLU A 478 42.60 3.31 23.05
C GLU A 478 43.02 2.64 24.36
N ILE A 479 44.14 3.05 24.96
CA ILE A 479 44.58 2.54 26.27
C ILE A 479 43.53 2.85 27.34
N SER A 480 42.87 4.02 27.28
CA SER A 480 41.87 4.43 28.28
C SER A 480 40.65 3.50 28.39
N GLU A 481 40.39 2.70 27.35
CA GLU A 481 39.30 1.72 27.29
C GLU A 481 39.69 0.34 27.87
N GLN A 482 40.98 0.11 28.09
CA GLN A 482 41.49 -1.16 28.58
C GLN A 482 41.24 -1.32 30.09
N SER A 483 41.35 -2.56 30.58
CA SER A 483 41.25 -2.82 32.03
C SER A 483 42.34 -2.04 32.81
N PRO A 484 42.13 -1.67 34.08
CA PRO A 484 43.13 -0.92 34.85
C PRO A 484 44.52 -1.60 34.90
N LEU A 485 44.54 -2.93 34.90
CA LEU A 485 45.76 -3.73 34.88
C LEU A 485 46.48 -3.62 33.53
N GLU A 486 45.73 -3.68 32.44
CA GLU A 486 46.25 -3.59 31.09
C GLU A 486 46.67 -2.16 30.72
N GLN A 487 45.97 -1.15 31.24
CA GLN A 487 46.39 0.25 31.16
C GLN A 487 47.79 0.44 31.73
N VAL A 488 48.08 -0.13 32.90
CA VAL A 488 49.41 0.00 33.53
C VAL A 488 50.49 -0.66 32.67
N ARG A 489 50.21 -1.83 32.09
CA ARG A 489 51.14 -2.55 31.20
C ARG A 489 51.42 -1.75 29.92
N LEU A 490 50.38 -1.27 29.23
CA LEU A 490 50.49 -0.54 27.97
C LEU A 490 51.13 0.83 28.15
N LEU A 491 50.83 1.54 29.24
CA LEU A 491 51.49 2.81 29.57
C LEU A 491 52.99 2.63 29.83
N LYS A 492 53.38 1.50 30.44
CA LYS A 492 54.81 1.17 30.62
C LYS A 492 55.50 0.94 29.27
N LEU A 493 54.83 0.25 28.33
CA LEU A 493 55.33 0.05 26.98
C LEU A 493 55.48 1.37 26.21
N VAL A 494 54.50 2.30 26.36
CA VAL A 494 54.59 3.67 25.82
C VAL A 494 55.82 4.37 26.38
N GLN A 495 56.02 4.32 27.71
CA GLN A 495 57.12 4.97 28.40
C GLN A 495 58.49 4.43 27.96
N GLU A 496 58.63 3.11 27.81
CA GLU A 496 59.86 2.46 27.33
C GLU A 496 60.20 2.88 25.90
N ARG A 497 59.21 3.13 25.05
CA ARG A 497 59.41 3.50 23.64
C ARG A 497 59.79 4.96 23.42
N ILE A 498 59.17 5.89 24.14
CA ILE A 498 59.39 7.35 23.97
C ILE A 498 60.59 7.90 24.77
N GLY A 499 61.28 7.04 25.53
CA GLY A 499 62.35 7.43 26.43
C GLY A 499 61.86 8.26 27.64
N GLY A 500 62.76 8.52 28.60
CA GLY A 500 62.45 9.12 29.92
C GLY A 500 61.88 10.56 29.95
N GLY A 501 61.36 11.08 28.83
CA GLY A 501 60.83 12.44 28.69
C GLY A 501 59.39 12.64 29.19
N VAL A 502 58.63 11.58 29.54
CA VAL A 502 57.26 11.69 30.09
C VAL A 502 57.09 10.79 31.31
N SER A 503 56.56 11.35 32.41
CA SER A 503 56.33 10.60 33.65
C SER A 503 55.06 9.72 33.57
N MET A 504 55.06 8.59 34.28
CA MET A 504 53.86 7.75 34.42
C MET A 504 52.67 8.48 35.07
N ALA A 505 52.92 9.53 35.85
CA ALA A 505 51.86 10.35 36.44
C ALA A 505 51.14 11.17 35.36
N THR A 506 51.91 11.78 34.45
CA THR A 506 51.40 12.58 33.33
C THR A 506 50.53 11.75 32.39
N LEU A 507 50.98 10.54 32.03
CA LEU A 507 50.20 9.65 31.15
C LEU A 507 48.87 9.19 31.80
N LYS A 508 48.88 8.91 33.11
CA LYS A 508 47.66 8.54 33.86
C LYS A 508 46.67 9.71 33.97
N GLU A 509 47.17 10.94 34.07
CA GLU A 509 46.32 12.14 34.12
C GLU A 509 45.66 12.41 32.77
N GLN A 510 46.38 12.26 31.67
CA GLN A 510 45.83 12.34 30.31
C GLN A 510 44.72 11.29 30.08
N ILE A 511 44.91 10.04 30.52
CA ILE A 511 43.85 9.01 30.45
C ILE A 511 42.60 9.41 31.25
N ARG A 512 42.77 9.98 32.45
CA ARG A 512 41.64 10.44 33.27
C ARG A 512 40.86 11.58 32.62
N ALA A 513 41.54 12.50 31.95
CA ALA A 513 40.91 13.57 31.18
C ALA A 513 40.06 12.98 30.03
N ILE A 514 40.65 12.10 29.23
CA ILE A 514 39.96 11.41 28.12
C ILE A 514 38.72 10.64 28.62
N GLN A 515 38.82 9.91 29.74
CA GLN A 515 37.70 9.17 30.34
C GLN A 515 36.57 10.09 30.85
N LYS A 516 36.90 11.31 31.26
CA LYS A 516 35.92 12.30 31.73
C LYS A 516 35.14 12.88 30.55
N ASP A 517 35.82 13.24 29.47
CA ASP A 517 35.19 13.79 28.27
C ASP A 517 34.31 12.75 27.57
N ARG A 518 34.80 11.51 27.46
CA ARG A 518 34.01 10.38 26.95
C ARG A 518 32.80 10.02 27.81
N LYS A 519 32.83 10.23 29.13
CA LYS A 519 31.63 10.06 29.97
C LYS A 519 30.53 11.06 29.62
N VAL A 520 30.87 12.24 29.12
CA VAL A 520 29.92 13.24 28.64
C VAL A 520 29.39 12.83 27.26
N GLU A 521 30.28 12.43 26.34
CA GLU A 521 29.88 11.89 25.03
C GLU A 521 28.98 10.66 25.16
N PHE A 522 29.35 9.67 25.98
CA PHE A 522 28.55 8.47 26.20
C PHE A 522 27.16 8.77 26.78
N ARG A 523 27.01 9.82 27.60
CA ARG A 523 25.68 10.28 28.04
C ARG A 523 24.88 10.85 26.87
N ASN A 524 25.51 11.58 25.96
CA ASN A 524 24.88 12.14 24.77
C ASN A 524 24.54 11.05 23.74
N GLU A 525 25.45 10.11 23.49
CA GLU A 525 25.21 8.94 22.64
C GLU A 525 24.13 8.02 23.20
N LYS A 526 24.10 7.79 24.52
CA LYS A 526 23.03 7.01 25.16
C LYS A 526 21.67 7.72 25.04
N LYS A 527 21.63 9.05 25.07
CA LYS A 527 20.41 9.83 24.77
C LYS A 527 20.00 9.67 23.30
N LYS A 528 20.95 9.79 22.37
CA LYS A 528 20.76 9.60 20.92
C LYS A 528 20.26 8.18 20.59
N ALA A 529 20.91 7.15 21.13
CA ALA A 529 20.55 5.75 20.94
C ALA A 529 19.21 5.38 21.57
N LYS A 530 18.80 6.04 22.67
CA LYS A 530 17.48 5.82 23.29
C LYS A 530 16.33 6.36 22.45
N ARG A 531 16.58 7.38 21.61
CA ARG A 531 15.55 8.03 20.78
C ARG A 531 15.56 7.60 19.32
N MET A 532 16.69 7.18 18.76
CA MET A 532 16.75 6.65 17.41
C MET A 532 15.90 5.38 17.29
N SER A 533 14.83 5.44 16.48
CA SER A 533 13.85 4.36 16.40
C SER A 533 14.18 3.22 15.43
N GLY A 534 15.44 3.05 15.01
CA GLY A 534 15.82 2.08 13.97
C GLY A 534 15.16 2.35 12.61
N ALA A 535 14.60 3.55 12.41
CA ALA A 535 13.95 3.96 11.18
C ALA A 535 14.94 4.05 10.02
N MET A 536 14.50 3.67 8.83
CA MET A 536 15.32 3.69 7.61
C MET A 536 15.82 5.12 7.33
N PRO A 537 17.11 5.32 6.99
CA PRO A 537 17.63 6.63 6.60
C PRO A 537 16.80 7.25 5.47
N GLY A 538 16.46 8.54 5.60
CA GLY A 538 15.62 9.26 4.63
C GLY A 538 14.10 9.12 4.86
N SER A 539 13.64 8.26 5.78
CA SER A 539 12.22 8.19 6.15
C SER A 539 11.77 9.40 6.99
N CYS A 540 10.47 9.71 6.97
CA CYS A 540 9.89 10.79 7.78
C CYS A 540 10.19 10.60 9.27
N ARG A 541 10.07 9.36 9.77
CA ARG A 541 10.40 9.00 11.15
C ARG A 541 11.85 9.26 11.50
N ALA A 542 12.79 8.93 10.61
CA ALA A 542 14.21 9.23 10.84
C ALA A 542 14.44 10.75 10.93
N ARG A 543 13.77 11.53 10.07
CA ARG A 543 13.86 13.00 10.09
C ARG A 543 13.25 13.62 11.36
N VAL A 544 12.10 13.10 11.80
CA VAL A 544 11.45 13.52 13.06
C VAL A 544 12.33 13.19 14.27
N ASP A 545 12.88 11.97 14.33
CA ASP A 545 13.80 11.55 15.41
C ASP A 545 15.05 12.43 15.45
N GLU A 546 15.64 12.76 14.30
CA GLU A 546 16.81 13.63 14.18
C GLU A 546 16.54 15.01 14.80
N VAL A 547 15.47 15.69 14.37
CA VAL A 547 15.12 17.03 14.89
C VAL A 547 14.83 17.00 16.39
N LEU A 548 14.13 15.97 16.87
CA LEU A 548 13.86 15.82 18.31
C LEU A 548 15.11 15.56 19.14
N ILE A 549 16.12 14.90 18.57
CA ILE A 549 17.41 14.64 19.23
C ILE A 549 18.26 15.92 19.25
N ASP A 550 18.39 16.59 18.10
CA ASP A 550 19.23 17.78 17.96
C ASP A 550 18.74 18.91 18.87
N THR A 551 17.44 19.17 18.89
CA THR A 551 16.83 20.18 19.75
C THR A 551 16.97 19.86 21.24
N GLU A 552 16.90 18.58 21.64
CA GLU A 552 17.14 18.18 23.03
C GLU A 552 18.61 18.32 23.44
N LEU A 553 19.55 18.11 22.52
CA LEU A 553 20.98 18.30 22.77
C LEU A 553 21.34 19.79 22.89
N GLU A 554 20.75 20.63 22.04
CA GLU A 554 20.99 22.08 22.03
C GLU A 554 20.27 22.82 23.16
N ASN A 555 18.97 22.57 23.32
CA ASN A 555 18.08 23.36 24.19
C ASN A 555 17.76 22.66 25.52
N GLY A 556 18.21 21.42 25.70
CA GLY A 556 17.94 20.61 26.90
C GLY A 556 16.55 19.95 26.95
N ALA A 557 15.70 20.18 25.94
CA ALA A 557 14.39 19.55 25.79
C ALA A 557 14.00 19.40 24.30
N PRO A 558 13.23 18.36 23.92
CA PRO A 558 12.75 18.18 22.55
C PRO A 558 11.81 19.31 22.09
N ASP A 559 11.96 19.76 20.85
CA ASP A 559 11.01 20.66 20.20
C ASP A 559 10.10 19.90 19.22
N TYR A 560 8.85 19.68 19.64
CA TYR A 560 7.84 19.00 18.84
C TYR A 560 7.23 19.89 17.74
N THR A 561 7.41 21.20 17.83
CA THR A 561 6.97 22.15 16.79
C THR A 561 7.87 22.01 15.57
N LEU A 562 9.19 22.09 15.78
CA LEU A 562 10.19 21.89 14.72
C LEU A 562 10.11 20.48 14.13
N ALA A 563 9.84 19.47 14.95
CA ALA A 563 9.65 18.11 14.47
C ALA A 563 8.42 18.00 13.53
N ALA A 564 7.32 18.70 13.83
CA ALA A 564 6.15 18.74 12.97
C ALA A 564 6.42 19.51 11.66
N GLU A 565 7.18 20.60 11.71
CA GLU A 565 7.63 21.31 10.50
C GLU A 565 8.49 20.43 9.61
N ALA A 566 9.43 19.68 10.19
CA ALA A 566 10.27 18.75 9.45
C ALA A 566 9.46 17.59 8.83
N ALA A 567 8.42 17.11 9.52
CA ALA A 567 7.49 16.14 8.96
C ALA A 567 6.68 16.72 7.80
N TYR A 568 6.19 17.96 7.93
CA TYR A 568 5.49 18.68 6.86
C TYR A 568 6.37 18.80 5.60
N GLU A 569 7.62 19.24 5.76
CA GLU A 569 8.59 19.34 4.67
C GLU A 569 8.86 17.98 4.01
N TRP A 570 9.03 16.93 4.81
CA TRP A 570 9.22 15.58 4.30
C TRP A 570 8.02 15.10 3.49
N PHE A 571 6.80 15.27 4.00
CA PHE A 571 5.58 14.89 3.29
C PHE A 571 5.48 15.64 1.96
N ASN A 572 5.72 16.95 1.96
CA ASN A 572 5.70 17.77 0.74
C ASN A 572 6.75 17.30 -0.29
N ALA A 573 7.97 16.99 0.16
CA ALA A 573 9.03 16.45 -0.69
C ALA A 573 8.73 15.05 -1.26
N ASN A 574 7.82 14.30 -0.62
CA ASN A 574 7.38 12.96 -1.03
C ASN A 574 6.00 12.98 -1.69
N GLY A 575 5.58 14.12 -2.25
CA GLY A 575 4.38 14.22 -3.08
C GLY A 575 3.08 14.45 -2.31
N ALA A 576 3.14 14.71 -0.99
CA ALA A 576 1.96 15.16 -0.27
C ALA A 576 1.58 16.59 -0.69
N GLN A 577 0.29 16.83 -0.84
CA GLN A 577 -0.26 18.16 -1.06
C GLN A 577 -1.15 18.53 0.12
N PHE A 578 -0.96 19.73 0.66
CA PHE A 578 -1.70 20.23 1.80
C PHE A 578 -2.72 21.27 1.36
N PHE A 579 -3.91 21.18 1.93
CA PHE A 579 -5.06 21.96 1.53
C PHE A 579 -5.86 22.40 2.74
N HIS A 580 -6.73 23.38 2.51
CA HIS A 580 -7.80 23.70 3.44
C HIS A 580 -9.06 24.14 2.69
N THR A 581 -10.21 23.91 3.31
CA THR A 581 -11.48 24.41 2.78
C THR A 581 -11.60 25.93 2.96
N LEU A 582 -12.53 26.57 2.26
CA LEU A 582 -12.89 27.98 2.49
C LEU A 582 -13.36 28.24 3.94
N GLN A 583 -13.95 27.23 4.59
CA GLN A 583 -14.39 27.28 5.98
C GLN A 583 -13.24 27.02 6.98
N GLY A 584 -12.03 26.74 6.48
CA GLY A 584 -10.83 26.56 7.28
C GLY A 584 -10.64 25.16 7.86
N GLU A 585 -11.17 24.12 7.21
CA GLU A 585 -10.92 22.73 7.58
C GLU A 585 -9.66 22.21 6.85
N PRO A 586 -8.57 21.84 7.56
CA PRO A 586 -7.34 21.38 6.93
C PRO A 586 -7.40 19.89 6.57
N PHE A 587 -6.86 19.57 5.40
CA PHE A 587 -6.70 18.19 4.94
C PHE A 587 -5.46 18.06 4.05
N MET A 588 -5.01 16.83 3.83
CA MET A 588 -3.88 16.55 2.94
C MET A 588 -4.19 15.38 2.00
N TYR A 589 -3.64 15.45 0.80
CA TYR A 589 -3.60 14.36 -0.16
C TYR A 589 -2.21 13.72 -0.13
N PHE A 590 -2.13 12.41 0.11
CA PHE A 590 -0.88 11.66 0.16
C PHE A 590 -1.13 10.17 -0.09
N ASP A 591 -0.22 9.47 -0.77
CA ASP A 591 -0.38 8.04 -1.12
C ASP A 591 -1.75 7.72 -1.75
N ASN A 592 -2.19 8.54 -2.70
CA ASN A 592 -3.51 8.47 -3.37
C ASN A 592 -4.73 8.62 -2.46
N ALA A 593 -4.59 8.96 -1.18
CA ALA A 593 -5.71 9.11 -0.24
C ALA A 593 -5.82 10.52 0.34
N ILE A 594 -7.03 10.90 0.75
CA ILE A 594 -7.32 12.17 1.42
C ILE A 594 -7.41 11.94 2.92
N TYR A 595 -6.63 12.71 3.68
CA TYR A 595 -6.59 12.66 5.14
C TYR A 595 -7.04 13.98 5.72
N TRP A 596 -8.17 13.94 6.43
CA TRP A 596 -8.68 15.09 7.17
C TRP A 596 -7.91 15.28 8.46
N MET A 597 -7.21 16.40 8.56
CA MET A 597 -6.23 16.64 9.62
C MET A 597 -6.88 17.09 10.91
N ASP A 598 -8.01 17.82 10.81
CA ASP A 598 -8.84 18.21 11.94
C ASP A 598 -10.33 18.03 11.60
N SER A 599 -10.87 16.84 11.92
CA SER A 599 -12.27 16.49 11.64
C SER A 599 -13.02 16.05 12.91
N PRO A 600 -14.30 16.46 13.07
CA PRO A 600 -15.15 15.94 14.12
C PRO A 600 -15.55 14.46 13.90
N ASP A 601 -15.39 13.93 12.68
CA ASP A 601 -15.64 12.52 12.37
C ASP A 601 -14.51 11.64 12.95
N ARG A 602 -14.86 10.80 13.93
CA ARG A 602 -13.90 9.90 14.61
C ARG A 602 -13.22 8.91 13.66
N GLY A 603 -13.90 8.49 12.60
CA GLY A 603 -13.35 7.60 11.58
C GLY A 603 -12.25 8.31 10.78
N ARG A 604 -12.54 9.51 10.26
CA ARG A 604 -11.55 10.33 9.52
C ARG A 604 -10.34 10.66 10.39
N LYS A 605 -10.57 11.08 11.64
CA LYS A 605 -9.51 11.39 12.60
C LYS A 605 -8.60 10.19 12.89
N ARG A 606 -9.16 8.98 12.97
CA ARG A 606 -8.37 7.74 13.13
C ARG A 606 -7.54 7.41 11.90
N HIS A 607 -8.07 7.62 10.69
CA HIS A 607 -7.31 7.38 9.45
C HIS A 607 -6.11 8.31 9.34
N TYR A 608 -6.30 9.61 9.60
CA TYR A 608 -5.20 10.58 9.64
C TYR A 608 -4.16 10.21 10.70
N ALA A 609 -4.58 9.89 11.93
CA ALA A 609 -3.66 9.50 12.99
C ALA A 609 -2.90 8.21 12.68
N ALA A 610 -3.53 7.23 12.02
CA ALA A 610 -2.87 6.01 11.59
C ALA A 610 -1.81 6.26 10.51
N MET A 611 -2.13 7.10 9.51
CA MET A 611 -1.17 7.52 8.48
C MET A 611 0.01 8.26 9.11
N LEU A 612 -0.26 9.24 9.97
CA LEU A 612 0.79 9.97 10.66
C LEU A 612 1.68 9.05 11.50
N TYR A 613 1.08 8.14 12.27
CA TYR A 613 1.83 7.17 13.06
C TYR A 613 2.69 6.25 12.18
N LYS A 614 2.16 5.77 11.05
CA LYS A 614 2.89 4.93 10.09
C LYS A 614 4.18 5.61 9.62
N HIS A 615 4.13 6.91 9.32
CA HIS A 615 5.26 7.62 8.75
C HIS A 615 6.17 8.29 9.79
N THR A 616 5.64 8.75 10.93
CA THR A 616 6.40 9.54 11.93
C THR A 616 6.66 8.78 13.24
N GLY A 617 5.89 7.72 13.54
CA GLY A 617 5.92 7.06 14.85
C GLY A 617 5.26 7.85 15.98
N MET A 618 4.72 9.04 15.72
CA MET A 618 4.12 9.91 16.72
C MET A 618 2.72 9.45 17.11
N VAL A 619 2.43 9.49 18.41
CA VAL A 619 1.12 9.12 18.97
C VAL A 619 0.47 10.37 19.59
N PRO A 620 -0.81 10.69 19.30
CA PRO A 620 -1.45 11.91 19.80
C PRO A 620 -1.47 12.05 21.33
N THR A 621 -1.48 10.93 22.06
CA THR A 621 -1.66 10.89 23.51
C THR A 621 -0.35 10.99 24.30
N THR A 622 0.81 11.05 23.65
CA THR A 622 2.10 11.16 24.34
C THR A 622 2.46 12.62 24.66
N GLY A 623 3.37 12.82 25.62
CA GLY A 623 3.95 14.14 25.88
C GLY A 623 4.68 14.66 24.64
N GLY A 624 4.23 15.78 24.09
CA GLY A 624 4.70 16.35 22.82
C GLY A 624 3.94 15.91 21.57
N GLY A 625 3.29 14.73 21.62
CA GLY A 625 2.44 14.23 20.54
C GLY A 625 1.25 15.15 20.25
N ARG A 626 0.63 15.72 21.27
CA ARG A 626 -0.45 16.70 21.11
C ARG A 626 -0.01 17.93 20.31
N THR A 627 1.12 18.53 20.68
CA THR A 627 1.70 19.68 19.96
C THR A 627 1.99 19.32 18.51
N PHE A 628 2.63 18.17 18.26
CA PHE A 628 2.94 17.71 16.91
C PHE A 628 1.67 17.60 16.04
N PHE A 629 0.60 17.02 16.60
CA PHE A 629 -0.68 16.85 15.90
C PHE A 629 -1.49 18.15 15.73
N GLU A 630 -1.22 19.19 16.52
CA GLU A 630 -1.84 20.52 16.40
C GLU A 630 -1.09 21.42 15.40
N VAL A 631 0.24 21.26 15.29
CA VAL A 631 1.09 22.07 14.40
C VAL A 631 0.91 21.69 12.93
N LEU A 632 0.86 20.39 12.58
CA LEU A 632 0.73 19.96 11.18
C LEU A 632 -0.53 20.53 10.47
N PRO A 633 -1.74 20.45 11.06
CA PRO A 633 -2.94 21.08 10.50
C PRO A 633 -2.80 22.60 10.41
N SER A 634 -2.15 23.24 11.39
CA SER A 634 -1.87 24.68 11.35
C SER A 634 -0.96 25.05 10.18
N LEU A 635 0.05 24.25 9.87
CA LEU A 635 0.90 24.43 8.70
C LEU A 635 0.11 24.26 7.39
N ALA A 636 -0.83 23.31 7.33
CA ALA A 636 -1.74 23.17 6.19
C ALA A 636 -2.65 24.41 6.02
N MET A 637 -3.10 25.03 7.11
CA MET A 637 -3.86 26.28 7.07
C MET A 637 -3.02 27.48 6.62
N ILE A 638 -1.74 27.53 6.98
CA ILE A 638 -0.85 28.66 6.67
C ILE A 638 -0.25 28.55 5.26
N ARG A 639 0.13 27.33 4.85
CA ARG A 639 0.94 27.06 3.66
C ARG A 639 0.20 26.25 2.59
N GLY A 640 -0.93 25.63 2.92
CA GLY A 640 -1.71 24.81 1.99
C GLY A 640 -2.55 25.64 1.02
N GLN A 641 -3.04 25.00 -0.04
CA GLN A 641 -3.90 25.65 -1.03
C GLN A 641 -5.37 25.60 -0.60
N VAL A 642 -6.13 26.65 -0.88
CA VAL A 642 -7.59 26.62 -0.75
C VAL A 642 -8.15 25.68 -1.80
N ARG A 643 -8.94 24.69 -1.39
CA ARG A 643 -9.67 23.78 -2.29
C ARG A 643 -11.08 23.57 -1.78
N ASP A 644 -12.02 23.49 -2.71
CA ASP A 644 -13.42 23.24 -2.38
C ASP A 644 -13.66 21.75 -2.09
N HIS A 645 -14.47 21.51 -1.07
CA HIS A 645 -14.86 20.18 -0.64
C HIS A 645 -16.36 19.96 -0.86
N PHE A 646 -16.70 18.84 -1.49
CA PHE A 646 -18.08 18.44 -1.73
C PHE A 646 -18.33 16.98 -1.35
N SER A 647 -19.61 16.62 -1.31
CA SER A 647 -20.07 15.25 -1.09
C SER A 647 -19.74 14.32 -2.29
N TRP A 648 -20.58 13.31 -2.55
CA TRP A 648 -20.44 12.37 -3.68
C TRP A 648 -20.64 13.01 -5.06
N LEU A 649 -21.25 14.21 -5.12
CA LEU A 649 -21.54 14.95 -6.35
C LEU A 649 -21.23 16.44 -6.17
N HIS A 650 -20.56 17.03 -7.15
CA HIS A 650 -20.50 18.48 -7.34
C HIS A 650 -21.00 18.85 -8.74
N THR A 651 -21.73 19.94 -8.84
CA THR A 651 -22.27 20.43 -10.12
C THR A 651 -21.97 21.90 -10.22
N ASP A 652 -21.27 22.30 -11.28
CA ASP A 652 -21.17 23.69 -11.69
C ASP A 652 -22.22 23.94 -12.78
N VAL A 653 -23.35 24.51 -12.35
CA VAL A 653 -24.50 24.81 -13.23
C VAL A 653 -24.13 25.87 -14.27
N ALA A 654 -23.16 26.76 -14.00
CA ALA A 654 -22.78 27.82 -14.92
C ALA A 654 -21.96 27.29 -16.11
N SER A 655 -21.08 26.32 -15.86
CA SER A 655 -20.29 25.65 -16.90
C SER A 655 -20.93 24.37 -17.44
N TYR A 656 -22.09 23.96 -16.93
CA TYR A 656 -22.75 22.69 -17.26
C TYR A 656 -21.85 21.47 -16.98
N THR A 657 -21.08 21.52 -15.89
CA THR A 657 -20.13 20.46 -15.53
C THR A 657 -20.61 19.70 -14.30
N VAL A 658 -20.59 18.36 -14.38
CA VAL A 658 -20.89 17.47 -13.26
C VAL A 658 -19.64 16.69 -12.87
N TYR A 659 -19.29 16.70 -11.59
CA TYR A 659 -18.23 15.89 -11.01
C TYR A 659 -18.84 14.81 -10.12
N PHE A 660 -18.49 13.56 -10.37
CA PHE A 660 -19.04 12.41 -9.67
C PHE A 660 -17.93 11.50 -9.15
N ASN A 661 -18.03 11.07 -7.89
CA ASN A 661 -17.04 10.18 -7.29
C ASN A 661 -17.27 8.72 -7.71
N LEU A 662 -16.26 8.08 -8.29
CA LEU A 662 -16.35 6.68 -8.74
C LEU A 662 -16.23 5.67 -7.59
N ASN A 663 -15.90 6.10 -6.38
CA ASN A 663 -15.69 5.23 -5.21
C ASN A 663 -14.64 4.13 -5.45
N ASN A 664 -13.78 4.28 -6.45
CA ASN A 664 -12.82 3.25 -6.83
C ASN A 664 -11.53 3.30 -5.98
N PRO A 665 -10.81 2.17 -5.85
CA PRO A 665 -9.54 2.13 -5.12
C PRO A 665 -8.48 3.10 -5.65
N GLU A 666 -8.60 3.50 -6.92
CA GLU A 666 -7.70 4.45 -7.58
C GLU A 666 -7.97 5.92 -7.19
N HIS A 667 -8.99 6.17 -6.37
CA HIS A 667 -9.43 7.48 -5.89
C HIS A 667 -9.72 8.46 -7.01
N GLU A 668 -10.59 8.06 -7.94
CA GLU A 668 -10.93 8.83 -9.14
C GLU A 668 -12.34 9.44 -9.09
N ILE A 669 -12.48 10.55 -9.80
CA ILE A 669 -13.73 11.23 -10.07
C ILE A 669 -13.94 11.34 -11.58
N ALA A 670 -15.19 11.26 -12.03
CA ALA A 670 -15.58 11.57 -13.40
C ALA A 670 -15.98 13.04 -13.50
N LYS A 671 -15.33 13.78 -14.41
CA LYS A 671 -15.76 15.10 -14.89
C LYS A 671 -16.59 14.90 -16.16
N ILE A 672 -17.87 15.22 -16.09
CA ILE A 672 -18.84 15.06 -17.18
C ILE A 672 -19.19 16.46 -17.67
N THR A 673 -18.82 16.77 -18.91
CA THR A 673 -19.13 18.04 -19.58
C THR A 673 -20.07 17.78 -20.76
N PRO A 674 -20.58 18.83 -21.44
CA PRO A 674 -21.30 18.67 -22.70
C PRO A 674 -20.52 17.95 -23.82
N ASP A 675 -19.19 18.03 -23.79
CA ASP A 675 -18.33 17.59 -24.88
C ASP A 675 -17.60 16.27 -24.59
N GLU A 676 -17.27 15.99 -23.32
CA GLU A 676 -16.49 14.82 -22.94
C GLU A 676 -16.75 14.33 -21.51
N ILE A 677 -16.28 13.11 -21.24
CA ILE A 677 -16.15 12.56 -19.89
C ILE A 677 -14.68 12.27 -19.62
N ARG A 678 -14.11 12.95 -18.63
CA ARG A 678 -12.71 12.78 -18.24
C ARG A 678 -12.61 12.19 -16.84
N ILE A 679 -11.84 11.12 -16.69
CA ILE A 679 -11.52 10.53 -15.39
C ILE A 679 -10.29 11.24 -14.82
N MET A 680 -10.41 11.70 -13.58
CA MET A 680 -9.39 12.51 -12.91
C MET A 680 -9.14 11.99 -11.50
N LYS A 681 -7.94 12.25 -10.96
CA LYS A 681 -7.65 11.96 -9.55
C LYS A 681 -8.42 12.91 -8.64
N ASN A 682 -9.02 12.36 -7.59
CA ASN A 682 -9.70 13.12 -6.55
C ASN A 682 -8.65 13.85 -5.69
N GLY A 683 -8.76 15.17 -5.49
CA GLY A 683 -7.77 15.96 -4.76
C GLY A 683 -6.69 16.61 -5.63
N GLY A 684 -5.98 15.81 -6.43
CA GLY A 684 -4.84 16.27 -7.25
C GLY A 684 -5.18 16.78 -8.65
N ASN A 685 -6.45 17.04 -8.96
CA ASN A 685 -6.88 17.46 -10.30
C ASN A 685 -6.70 18.97 -10.54
N GLU A 686 -6.63 19.33 -11.83
CA GLU A 686 -6.47 20.71 -12.31
C GLU A 686 -7.62 21.64 -11.87
N ASP A 687 -8.84 21.10 -11.75
CA ASP A 687 -10.02 21.85 -11.34
C ASP A 687 -10.09 22.09 -9.82
N GLY A 688 -9.25 21.40 -9.03
CA GLY A 688 -9.26 21.51 -7.57
C GLY A 688 -10.45 20.90 -6.86
N ILE A 689 -11.16 20.01 -7.52
CA ILE A 689 -12.38 19.42 -7.00
C ILE A 689 -12.05 18.24 -6.10
N ILE A 690 -12.70 18.21 -4.95
CA ILE A 690 -12.59 17.11 -3.98
C ILE A 690 -13.97 16.62 -3.61
N LEU A 691 -14.21 15.34 -3.87
CA LEU A 691 -15.47 14.68 -3.58
C LEU A 691 -15.29 13.62 -2.50
N ASP A 692 -16.14 13.62 -1.48
CA ASP A 692 -16.28 12.47 -0.61
C ASP A 692 -16.95 11.31 -1.35
N GLY A 693 -16.52 10.07 -1.13
CA GLY A 693 -17.22 8.90 -1.65
C GLY A 693 -18.54 8.65 -0.93
N SER A 694 -19.53 8.08 -1.63
CA SER A 694 -20.75 7.60 -0.98
C SER A 694 -20.43 6.40 -0.09
N ARG A 695 -20.85 6.40 1.18
CA ARG A 695 -20.50 5.31 2.13
C ARG A 695 -21.11 3.95 1.77
N LYS A 696 -22.16 3.94 0.96
CA LYS A 696 -22.92 2.73 0.59
C LYS A 696 -22.61 2.24 -0.83
N MET A 697 -22.00 3.09 -1.65
CA MET A 697 -21.83 2.81 -3.06
C MET A 697 -20.57 1.98 -3.27
N LYS A 698 -20.72 0.81 -3.89
CA LYS A 698 -19.58 0.01 -4.32
C LYS A 698 -18.77 0.74 -5.39
N PRO A 699 -17.45 0.46 -5.47
CA PRO A 699 -16.57 0.97 -6.51
C PRO A 699 -17.18 0.87 -7.91
N LEU A 700 -16.84 1.83 -8.76
CA LEU A 700 -17.25 1.91 -10.15
C LEU A 700 -16.04 2.08 -11.04
N LYS A 701 -16.07 1.37 -12.17
CA LYS A 701 -15.13 1.61 -13.26
C LYS A 701 -15.87 2.25 -14.43
N PHE A 702 -15.45 3.46 -14.81
CA PHE A 702 -15.96 4.08 -16.03
C PHE A 702 -15.42 3.36 -17.26
N LEU A 703 -16.31 3.05 -18.21
CA LEU A 703 -16.01 2.38 -19.47
C LEU A 703 -16.18 3.39 -20.63
N PRO A 704 -15.08 3.94 -21.19
CA PRO A 704 -15.14 4.88 -22.31
C PRO A 704 -15.85 4.30 -23.54
N ASP A 705 -15.71 3.00 -23.75
CA ASP A 705 -16.30 2.26 -24.88
C ASP A 705 -17.64 1.60 -24.52
N ALA A 706 -18.30 2.03 -23.43
CA ALA A 706 -19.62 1.50 -23.04
C ALA A 706 -20.62 1.60 -24.20
N ASP A 707 -21.17 0.45 -24.59
CA ASP A 707 -22.25 0.34 -25.59
C ASP A 707 -23.57 0.81 -24.96
N LEU A 708 -24.18 1.82 -25.56
CA LEU A 708 -25.43 2.42 -25.07
C LEU A 708 -26.64 1.53 -25.36
N GLU A 709 -26.65 0.81 -26.46
CA GLU A 709 -27.77 -0.08 -26.84
C GLU A 709 -27.78 -1.32 -25.95
N GLU A 710 -26.61 -1.89 -25.67
CA GLU A 710 -26.47 -3.01 -24.73
C GLU A 710 -26.88 -2.61 -23.32
N ALA A 711 -26.43 -1.43 -22.85
CA ALA A 711 -26.81 -0.89 -21.55
C ALA A 711 -28.34 -0.66 -21.44
N ASP A 712 -28.99 -0.16 -22.49
CA ASP A 712 -30.44 0.02 -22.52
C ASP A 712 -31.18 -1.31 -22.44
N LYS A 713 -30.72 -2.31 -23.20
CA LYS A 713 -31.29 -3.65 -23.14
C LYS A 713 -31.18 -4.22 -21.72
N LEU A 714 -30.03 -4.08 -21.08
CA LEU A 714 -29.82 -4.52 -19.70
C LEU A 714 -30.67 -3.75 -18.70
N LEU A 715 -30.85 -2.44 -18.87
CA LEU A 715 -31.75 -1.63 -18.03
C LEU A 715 -33.21 -2.10 -18.18
N VAL A 716 -33.63 -2.43 -19.39
CA VAL A 716 -34.97 -2.99 -19.63
C VAL A 716 -35.08 -4.37 -18.99
N ASP A 717 -34.15 -5.28 -19.25
CA ASP A 717 -34.21 -6.67 -18.78
C ASP A 717 -34.10 -6.77 -17.24
N LEU A 718 -33.23 -5.97 -16.63
CA LEU A 718 -32.93 -6.06 -15.19
C LEU A 718 -33.83 -5.17 -14.33
N LEU A 719 -34.26 -4.00 -14.81
CA LEU A 719 -35.09 -3.08 -14.05
C LEU A 719 -36.56 -3.12 -14.51
N VAL A 720 -36.83 -2.79 -15.77
CA VAL A 720 -38.20 -2.63 -16.29
C VAL A 720 -38.95 -3.98 -16.33
N GLY A 721 -38.32 -5.06 -16.77
CA GLY A 721 -38.93 -6.39 -16.90
C GLY A 721 -39.33 -7.02 -15.56
N ASN A 722 -38.68 -6.60 -14.46
CA ASN A 722 -38.83 -7.19 -13.13
C ASN A 722 -39.75 -6.40 -12.18
N MET A 723 -40.39 -5.33 -12.66
CA MET A 723 -41.34 -4.53 -11.87
C MET A 723 -42.79 -4.97 -12.09
N THR A 724 -43.58 -4.97 -11.02
CA THR A 724 -45.01 -5.32 -11.01
C THR A 724 -45.91 -4.07 -11.02
N CYS A 725 -45.49 -3.01 -11.71
CA CYS A 725 -46.31 -1.82 -11.97
C CYS A 725 -46.66 -1.72 -13.48
N PRO A 726 -47.64 -0.90 -13.86
CA PRO A 726 -48.00 -0.68 -15.27
C PRO A 726 -46.80 -0.30 -16.15
N GLN A 727 -46.81 -0.72 -17.42
CA GLN A 727 -45.66 -0.56 -18.31
C GLN A 727 -45.14 0.89 -18.39
N GLY A 728 -46.05 1.88 -18.49
CA GLY A 728 -45.68 3.29 -18.50
C GLY A 728 -44.92 3.74 -17.25
N ASP A 729 -45.33 3.28 -16.07
CA ASP A 729 -44.74 3.68 -14.78
C ASP A 729 -43.34 3.07 -14.56
N ARG A 730 -43.03 1.95 -15.20
CA ARG A 730 -41.69 1.33 -15.12
C ARG A 730 -40.62 2.22 -15.75
N PHE A 731 -40.92 2.76 -16.93
CA PHE A 731 -40.04 3.70 -17.63
C PHE A 731 -39.96 5.05 -16.89
N LEU A 732 -41.01 5.44 -16.16
CA LEU A 732 -40.97 6.58 -15.26
C LEU A 732 -39.94 6.38 -14.13
N ILE A 733 -39.90 5.19 -13.51
CA ILE A 733 -38.90 4.88 -12.47
C ILE A 733 -37.48 4.92 -13.04
N LEU A 734 -37.28 4.33 -14.22
CA LEU A 734 -35.99 4.31 -14.90
C LEU A 734 -35.49 5.73 -15.22
N SER A 735 -36.34 6.56 -15.85
CA SER A 735 -35.98 7.93 -16.21
C SER A 735 -35.74 8.81 -14.99
N TRP A 736 -36.54 8.65 -13.92
CA TRP A 736 -36.32 9.31 -12.65
C TRP A 736 -34.97 8.94 -12.04
N LEU A 737 -34.65 7.64 -11.95
CA LEU A 737 -33.41 7.18 -11.36
C LEU A 737 -32.18 7.65 -12.17
N SER A 738 -32.29 7.65 -13.50
CA SER A 738 -31.20 8.01 -14.41
C SER A 738 -30.78 9.48 -14.28
N CYS A 739 -31.66 10.35 -13.78
CA CYS A 739 -31.37 11.76 -13.55
C CYS A 739 -30.63 12.05 -12.23
N PHE A 740 -30.13 11.04 -11.50
CA PHE A 740 -29.45 11.27 -10.21
C PHE A 740 -28.20 12.17 -10.31
N LEU A 741 -27.52 12.20 -11.45
CA LEU A 741 -26.38 13.09 -11.72
C LEU A 741 -26.80 14.53 -12.10
N LEU A 742 -28.08 14.75 -12.41
CA LEU A 742 -28.63 16.02 -12.87
C LEU A 742 -29.45 16.75 -11.80
N ILE A 743 -29.45 16.25 -10.55
CA ILE A 743 -30.33 16.72 -9.47
C ILE A 743 -30.16 18.20 -9.07
N ASP A 744 -29.07 18.85 -9.46
CA ASP A 744 -28.82 20.28 -9.21
C ASP A 744 -29.34 21.19 -10.34
N PHE A 745 -29.75 20.62 -11.48
CA PHE A 745 -30.42 21.34 -12.57
C PHE A 745 -31.94 21.44 -12.39
N ALA A 746 -32.48 20.99 -11.24
CA ALA A 746 -33.89 21.08 -10.89
C ALA A 746 -34.09 21.62 -9.47
N GLY A 747 -35.02 22.57 -9.31
CA GLY A 747 -35.35 23.15 -8.00
C GLY A 747 -36.24 22.25 -7.12
N THR A 748 -36.87 21.23 -7.70
CA THR A 748 -37.66 20.23 -6.97
C THR A 748 -37.31 18.85 -7.49
N ARG A 749 -36.88 17.97 -6.58
CA ARG A 749 -36.50 16.58 -6.81
C ARG A 749 -37.68 15.70 -6.36
N PRO A 750 -38.49 15.17 -7.30
CA PRO A 750 -39.67 14.40 -6.93
C PRO A 750 -39.26 13.13 -6.17
N MET A 751 -39.98 12.85 -5.08
CA MET A 751 -39.87 11.57 -4.39
C MET A 751 -40.68 10.50 -5.14
N THR A 752 -40.21 9.26 -5.19
CA THR A 752 -41.04 8.14 -5.63
C THR A 752 -41.69 7.44 -4.43
N ARG A 753 -42.97 7.11 -4.58
CA ARG A 753 -43.79 6.43 -3.57
C ARG A 753 -44.36 5.17 -4.21
N PHE A 754 -43.87 4.01 -3.81
CA PHE A 754 -44.34 2.72 -4.30
C PHE A 754 -45.42 2.18 -3.37
N GLU A 755 -46.65 2.12 -3.86
CA GLU A 755 -47.83 1.73 -3.10
C GLU A 755 -48.45 0.44 -3.63
N GLY A 756 -49.16 -0.28 -2.78
CA GLY A 756 -49.82 -1.53 -3.15
C GLY A 756 -49.98 -2.47 -1.95
N SER A 757 -50.77 -3.53 -2.14
CA SER A 757 -51.04 -4.52 -1.09
C SER A 757 -49.77 -5.23 -0.61
N ALA A 758 -49.85 -5.92 0.54
CA ALA A 758 -48.75 -6.76 1.00
C ALA A 758 -48.43 -7.83 -0.05
N GLY A 759 -47.15 -7.98 -0.41
CA GLY A 759 -46.73 -8.91 -1.46
C GLY A 759 -46.83 -8.38 -2.90
N SER A 760 -47.21 -7.12 -3.11
CA SER A 760 -47.35 -6.54 -4.45
C SER A 760 -46.05 -6.33 -5.24
N GLY A 761 -44.88 -6.60 -4.65
CA GLY A 761 -43.56 -6.39 -5.28
C GLY A 761 -42.91 -5.02 -5.03
N LYS A 762 -43.58 -4.09 -4.33
CA LYS A 762 -43.06 -2.74 -4.03
C LYS A 762 -41.67 -2.69 -3.38
N THR A 763 -41.44 -3.47 -2.32
CA THR A 763 -40.13 -3.51 -1.63
C THR A 763 -39.05 -4.10 -2.54
N THR A 764 -39.40 -5.11 -3.34
CA THR A 764 -38.48 -5.71 -4.33
C THR A 764 -38.08 -4.71 -5.40
N ALA A 765 -39.00 -3.90 -5.92
CA ALA A 765 -38.67 -2.85 -6.87
C ALA A 765 -37.68 -1.81 -6.28
N SER A 766 -37.88 -1.42 -5.02
CA SER A 766 -36.94 -0.55 -4.29
C SER A 766 -35.57 -1.22 -4.05
N LYS A 767 -35.52 -2.53 -3.81
CA LYS A 767 -34.25 -3.29 -3.73
C LYS A 767 -33.48 -3.23 -5.04
N ILE A 768 -34.15 -3.50 -6.16
CA ILE A 768 -33.53 -3.51 -7.49
C ILE A 768 -33.02 -2.10 -7.85
N THR A 769 -33.85 -1.07 -7.62
CA THR A 769 -33.51 0.35 -7.85
C THR A 769 -32.28 0.78 -7.05
N SER A 770 -32.23 0.43 -5.75
CA SER A 770 -31.07 0.76 -4.91
C SER A 770 -29.84 -0.09 -5.24
N ALA A 771 -30.01 -1.37 -5.60
CA ALA A 771 -28.91 -2.23 -6.02
C ALA A 771 -28.23 -1.73 -7.30
N LEU A 772 -28.97 -1.14 -8.24
CA LEU A 772 -28.37 -0.54 -9.43
C LEU A 772 -27.43 0.61 -9.07
N LEU A 773 -27.86 1.53 -8.20
CA LEU A 773 -27.01 2.64 -7.78
C LEU A 773 -25.90 2.22 -6.82
N TYR A 774 -26.15 1.34 -5.85
CA TYR A 774 -25.19 1.05 -4.78
C TYR A 774 -24.36 -0.22 -5.00
N GLY A 775 -24.78 -1.10 -5.90
CA GLY A 775 -24.22 -2.45 -6.07
C GLY A 775 -24.74 -3.47 -5.04
N GLU A 776 -25.68 -3.08 -4.18
CA GLU A 776 -26.42 -3.96 -3.28
C GLU A 776 -27.70 -3.26 -2.77
N PRO A 777 -28.74 -4.01 -2.37
CA PRO A 777 -29.97 -3.42 -1.86
C PRO A 777 -29.76 -2.61 -0.59
N GLN A 778 -30.34 -1.41 -0.53
CA GLN A 778 -30.22 -0.51 0.62
C GLN A 778 -31.60 -0.25 1.24
N HIS A 779 -32.03 -1.05 2.22
CA HIS A 779 -33.27 -0.79 3.00
C HIS A 779 -32.92 -0.47 4.44
N LYS A 780 -33.54 0.59 4.99
CA LYS A 780 -33.34 0.97 6.39
C LYS A 780 -34.65 1.37 7.05
N LYS A 781 -34.73 1.10 8.36
CA LYS A 781 -35.53 1.89 9.31
C LYS A 781 -34.54 2.78 10.08
N ALA A 782 -34.29 3.98 9.58
CA ALA A 782 -33.33 4.91 10.16
C ALA A 782 -34.02 5.94 11.08
N THR A 783 -33.29 6.46 12.06
CA THR A 783 -33.75 7.58 12.89
C THR A 783 -33.68 8.90 12.11
N ASP A 784 -34.49 9.89 12.49
CA ASP A 784 -34.60 11.16 11.77
C ASP A 784 -33.25 11.89 11.63
N ALA A 785 -32.41 11.86 12.68
CA ALA A 785 -31.06 12.43 12.63
C ALA A 785 -30.13 11.68 11.67
N ALA A 786 -30.29 10.36 11.52
CA ALA A 786 -29.50 9.58 10.58
C ALA A 786 -29.87 9.89 9.12
N ASN A 787 -31.13 10.25 8.85
CA ASN A 787 -31.62 10.53 7.50
C ASN A 787 -30.94 11.74 6.85
N TYR A 788 -30.74 12.85 7.57
CA TYR A 788 -30.06 14.04 7.03
C TYR A 788 -28.60 13.75 6.67
N THR A 789 -27.87 13.03 7.54
CA THR A 789 -26.49 12.62 7.25
C THR A 789 -26.43 11.63 6.08
N ASP A 790 -27.36 10.68 6.01
CA ASP A 790 -27.43 9.72 4.90
C ASP A 790 -27.73 10.45 3.57
N GLY A 791 -28.57 11.48 3.61
CA GLY A 791 -29.03 12.22 2.42
C GLY A 791 -28.05 13.24 1.89
N SER A 792 -27.13 13.72 2.71
CA SER A 792 -26.00 14.53 2.23
C SER A 792 -24.87 13.69 1.65
N GLN A 793 -24.78 12.40 2.02
CA GLN A 793 -23.64 11.54 1.67
C GLN A 793 -23.94 10.52 0.57
N ASN A 794 -25.19 10.33 0.15
CA ASN A 794 -25.54 9.25 -0.77
C ASN A 794 -26.59 9.67 -1.81
N PRO A 795 -26.56 9.10 -3.03
CA PRO A 795 -27.43 9.51 -4.15
C PRO A 795 -28.91 9.20 -3.99
N LEU A 796 -29.27 8.17 -3.22
CA LEU A 796 -30.65 7.70 -3.06
C LEU A 796 -30.93 7.22 -1.64
N ILE A 797 -32.01 7.71 -1.03
CA ILE A 797 -32.54 7.16 0.21
C ILE A 797 -33.78 6.32 -0.10
N VAL A 798 -33.80 5.10 0.44
CA VAL A 798 -34.96 4.21 0.40
C VAL A 798 -35.49 4.03 1.81
N LEU A 799 -36.73 4.47 2.05
CA LEU A 799 -37.44 4.27 3.31
C LEU A 799 -38.56 3.25 3.12
N ASP A 800 -38.42 2.09 3.75
CA ASP A 800 -39.30 0.95 3.53
C ASP A 800 -40.43 0.90 4.57
N ASN A 801 -41.67 0.63 4.12
CA ASN A 801 -42.89 0.53 4.93
C ASN A 801 -43.19 1.78 5.76
N ILE A 802 -43.12 2.96 5.12
CA ILE A 802 -43.56 4.22 5.71
C ILE A 802 -45.07 4.34 5.52
N GLU A 803 -45.85 4.20 6.59
CA GLU A 803 -47.29 4.51 6.59
C GLU A 803 -47.54 5.86 7.27
N VAL A 804 -48.77 6.36 7.19
CA VAL A 804 -49.14 7.68 7.75
C VAL A 804 -48.84 7.75 9.25
N LYS A 805 -49.07 6.65 9.98
CA LYS A 805 -48.82 6.56 11.43
C LYS A 805 -47.35 6.71 11.83
N GLN A 806 -46.41 6.49 10.92
CA GLN A 806 -44.97 6.63 11.17
C GLN A 806 -44.44 8.02 10.77
N MET A 807 -45.28 8.90 10.22
CA MET A 807 -44.87 10.24 9.77
C MET A 807 -44.75 11.22 10.95
N THR A 808 -43.54 11.33 11.51
CA THR A 808 -43.20 12.36 12.51
C THR A 808 -43.05 13.75 11.86
N GLU A 809 -43.13 14.82 12.66
CA GLU A 809 -42.87 16.19 12.18
C GLU A 809 -41.44 16.33 11.62
N ASP A 810 -40.46 15.66 12.25
CA ASP A 810 -39.07 15.66 11.83
C ASP A 810 -38.86 14.88 10.51
N LEU A 811 -39.49 13.70 10.35
CA LEU A 811 -39.46 12.93 9.10
C LEU A 811 -40.12 13.69 7.95
N THR A 812 -41.26 14.33 8.21
CA THR A 812 -41.97 15.17 7.25
C THR A 812 -41.09 16.34 6.79
N THR A 813 -40.43 17.00 7.73
CA THR A 813 -39.47 18.08 7.44
C THR A 813 -38.28 17.58 6.63
N PHE A 814 -37.75 16.39 6.95
CA PHE A 814 -36.67 15.75 6.21
C PHE A 814 -37.05 15.44 4.76
N MET A 815 -38.24 14.87 4.54
CA MET A 815 -38.72 14.58 3.18
C MET A 815 -38.90 15.86 2.38
N LEU A 816 -39.54 16.88 2.95
CA LEU A 816 -39.76 18.16 2.28
C LEU A 816 -38.45 18.89 1.93
N THR A 817 -37.49 18.94 2.85
CA THR A 817 -36.16 19.54 2.59
C THR A 817 -35.39 18.77 1.52
N SER A 818 -35.47 17.44 1.51
CA SER A 818 -34.84 16.61 0.46
C SER A 818 -35.47 16.76 -0.92
N ILE A 819 -36.79 16.85 -0.98
CA ILE A 819 -37.53 17.09 -2.21
C ILE A 819 -37.28 18.50 -2.75
N THR A 820 -37.25 19.51 -1.88
CA THR A 820 -37.11 20.91 -2.32
C THR A 820 -35.65 21.37 -2.46
N GLY A 821 -34.68 20.58 -1.99
CA GLY A 821 -33.27 20.97 -1.94
C GLY A 821 -32.97 22.13 -0.98
N ILE A 822 -33.93 22.53 -0.13
CA ILE A 822 -33.77 23.61 0.84
C ILE A 822 -32.89 23.13 2.00
N ALA A 823 -31.94 23.97 2.40
CA ALA A 823 -31.06 23.69 3.52
C ALA A 823 -31.75 23.88 4.87
N LYS A 824 -31.50 22.98 5.83
CA LYS A 824 -31.92 23.16 7.22
C LYS A 824 -30.76 23.72 8.04
N GLU A 825 -30.96 24.87 8.68
CA GLU A 825 -30.00 25.40 9.66
C GLU A 825 -30.25 24.77 11.02
N LYS A 826 -29.20 24.22 11.63
CA LYS A 826 -29.22 23.66 12.98
C LYS A 826 -28.08 24.24 13.80
N ARG A 827 -28.25 24.43 15.11
CA ARG A 827 -27.11 24.79 15.96
C ARG A 827 -26.08 23.66 16.01
N LYS A 828 -24.80 24.00 15.88
CA LYS A 828 -23.68 23.07 16.07
C LYS A 828 -23.68 22.60 17.52
N SER A 829 -23.64 21.28 17.70
CA SER A 829 -23.66 20.67 19.03
C SER A 829 -22.41 21.10 19.80
N GLY A 830 -22.59 21.72 20.98
CA GLY A 830 -21.50 22.19 21.83
C GLY A 830 -21.07 23.65 21.66
N THR A 831 -21.79 24.45 20.86
CA THR A 831 -21.54 25.91 20.73
C THR A 831 -22.83 26.70 20.89
N ASP A 832 -22.76 27.86 21.55
CA ASP A 832 -23.94 28.71 21.79
C ASP A 832 -24.35 29.55 20.57
N SER A 833 -23.49 29.70 19.56
CA SER A 833 -23.66 30.66 18.46
C SER A 833 -23.49 30.12 17.03
N GLU A 834 -22.85 28.97 16.80
CA GLU A 834 -22.62 28.46 15.44
C GLU A 834 -23.80 27.65 14.92
N THR A 835 -24.24 27.94 13.69
CA THR A 835 -25.23 27.17 12.94
C THR A 835 -24.56 26.37 11.83
N ILE A 836 -24.90 25.09 11.70
CA ILE A 836 -24.55 24.19 10.61
C ILE A 836 -25.74 24.15 9.65
N THR A 837 -25.45 24.39 8.38
CA THR A 837 -26.41 24.29 7.28
C THR A 837 -26.32 22.89 6.67
N GLU A 838 -27.30 22.03 6.94
CA GLU A 838 -27.39 20.68 6.36
C GLU A 838 -28.21 20.73 5.07
N ARG A 839 -27.58 20.46 3.92
CA ARG A 839 -28.25 20.26 2.63
C ARG A 839 -28.24 18.79 2.26
N THR A 840 -29.41 18.24 1.97
CA THR A 840 -29.54 16.90 1.41
C THR A 840 -29.36 16.96 -0.12
N LYS A 841 -28.59 16.01 -0.64
CA LYS A 841 -28.20 15.91 -2.04
C LYS A 841 -28.44 14.48 -2.52
N CYS A 842 -29.72 14.09 -2.52
CA CYS A 842 -30.17 12.74 -2.82
C CYS A 842 -31.56 12.72 -3.48
N LEU A 843 -31.87 11.62 -4.15
CA LEU A 843 -33.22 11.20 -4.49
C LEU A 843 -33.86 10.48 -3.29
N LEU A 844 -35.20 10.43 -3.25
CA LEU A 844 -35.94 9.78 -2.19
C LEU A 844 -36.95 8.78 -2.78
N ASN A 845 -36.93 7.56 -2.28
CA ASN A 845 -37.88 6.50 -2.57
C ASN A 845 -38.50 6.01 -1.26
N THR A 846 -39.82 5.80 -1.27
CA THR A 846 -40.54 5.27 -0.12
C THR A 846 -41.49 4.16 -0.56
N THR A 847 -41.74 3.19 0.31
CA THR A 847 -42.75 2.15 0.10
C THR A 847 -43.80 2.19 1.19
N GLY A 848 -45.04 1.80 0.88
CA GLY A 848 -46.08 1.62 1.88
C GLY A 848 -47.36 1.02 1.30
N ILE A 849 -48.35 0.83 2.16
CA ILE A 849 -49.67 0.30 1.80
C ILE A 849 -50.69 1.43 1.82
N GLU A 850 -50.60 2.34 2.79
CA GLU A 850 -51.53 3.45 2.97
C GLU A 850 -51.09 4.67 2.13
N PRO A 851 -52.05 5.38 1.49
CA PRO A 851 -51.78 6.63 0.81
C PRO A 851 -51.31 7.72 1.78
N LEU A 852 -50.39 8.58 1.35
CA LEU A 852 -49.97 9.76 2.10
C LEU A 852 -51.02 10.89 1.97
N CYS A 853 -51.76 11.16 3.05
CA CYS A 853 -52.98 11.98 3.01
C CYS A 853 -53.00 13.17 3.99
N GLY A 854 -54.03 14.02 3.90
CA GLY A 854 -54.29 15.08 4.89
C GLY A 854 -53.25 16.21 4.92
N GLU A 855 -52.56 16.38 6.05
CA GLU A 855 -51.53 17.41 6.25
C GLU A 855 -50.26 17.20 5.39
N LEU A 856 -50.12 16.03 4.76
CA LEU A 856 -49.00 15.64 3.90
C LEU A 856 -49.20 16.01 2.41
N SER A 857 -50.27 16.76 2.09
CA SER A 857 -50.59 17.17 0.71
C SER A 857 -49.44 17.90 -0.01
N GLU A 858 -48.58 18.59 0.74
CA GLU A 858 -47.40 19.28 0.22
C GLU A 858 -46.34 18.29 -0.32
N ILE A 859 -46.13 17.16 0.37
CA ILE A 859 -45.26 16.06 -0.08
C ILE A 859 -45.88 15.36 -1.28
N LEU A 860 -47.18 15.04 -1.21
CA LEU A 860 -47.91 14.36 -2.29
C LEU A 860 -47.85 15.14 -3.61
N SER A 861 -47.96 16.48 -3.56
CA SER A 861 -47.86 17.34 -4.75
C SER A 861 -46.49 17.28 -5.46
N ARG A 862 -45.45 16.79 -4.78
CA ARG A 862 -44.08 16.63 -5.28
C ARG A 862 -43.59 15.17 -5.25
N SER A 863 -44.53 14.23 -5.19
CA SER A 863 -44.23 12.80 -5.22
C SER A 863 -44.82 12.15 -6.46
N PHE A 864 -44.12 11.19 -7.03
CA PHE A 864 -44.63 10.28 -8.04
C PHE A 864 -45.12 9.02 -7.34
N VAL A 865 -46.43 8.92 -7.21
CA VAL A 865 -47.10 7.75 -6.63
C VAL A 865 -47.28 6.73 -7.73
N ILE A 866 -46.81 5.50 -7.48
CA ILE A 866 -46.80 4.40 -8.43
C ILE A 866 -47.42 3.19 -7.76
N ASN A 867 -48.48 2.67 -8.39
CA ASN A 867 -49.21 1.51 -7.91
C ASN A 867 -48.56 0.21 -8.39
N PHE A 868 -48.27 -0.67 -7.44
CA PHE A 868 -47.74 -2.00 -7.66
C PHE A 868 -48.83 -3.04 -7.43
N ASP A 869 -49.00 -3.93 -8.40
CA ASP A 869 -49.96 -5.04 -8.39
C ASP A 869 -49.35 -6.23 -9.13
N LEU A 870 -49.44 -7.42 -8.52
CA LEU A 870 -48.99 -8.68 -9.12
C LEU A 870 -49.68 -8.98 -10.45
N ALA A 871 -50.89 -8.43 -10.68
CA ALA A 871 -51.56 -8.55 -11.98
C ALA A 871 -50.74 -7.95 -13.14
N ASN A 872 -49.83 -7.01 -12.86
CA ASN A 872 -48.94 -6.40 -13.83
C ASN A 872 -47.59 -7.11 -13.96
N GLN A 873 -47.40 -8.29 -13.37
CA GLN A 873 -46.14 -9.01 -13.49
C GLN A 873 -45.87 -9.42 -14.95
N ALA A 874 -44.71 -9.04 -15.49
CA ALA A 874 -44.35 -9.33 -16.88
C ALA A 874 -43.51 -10.61 -17.07
N SER A 875 -42.84 -11.08 -16.01
CA SER A 875 -41.97 -12.27 -16.08
C SER A 875 -42.64 -13.47 -15.40
N ASP A 876 -42.66 -14.62 -16.10
CA ASP A 876 -43.14 -15.91 -15.58
C ASP A 876 -42.22 -16.49 -14.49
N CYS A 877 -40.95 -16.04 -14.44
CA CYS A 877 -39.95 -16.50 -13.48
C CYS A 877 -39.15 -15.30 -12.94
N PHE A 878 -39.31 -15.02 -11.65
CA PHE A 878 -38.57 -13.96 -10.97
C PHE A 878 -37.75 -14.52 -9.81
N LEU A 879 -36.43 -14.40 -9.91
CA LEU A 879 -35.47 -14.76 -8.87
C LEU A 879 -34.66 -13.52 -8.46
N GLU A 880 -35.05 -12.92 -7.32
CA GLU A 880 -34.46 -11.66 -6.81
C GLU A 880 -32.92 -11.72 -6.76
N SER A 881 -32.35 -12.84 -6.32
CA SER A 881 -30.90 -13.04 -6.22
C SER A 881 -30.19 -13.04 -7.58
N GLU A 882 -30.81 -13.59 -8.61
CA GLU A 882 -30.22 -13.64 -9.96
C GLU A 882 -30.21 -12.25 -10.59
N VAL A 883 -31.33 -11.51 -10.47
CA VAL A 883 -31.44 -10.14 -10.97
C VAL A 883 -30.45 -9.22 -10.27
N ILE A 884 -30.33 -9.30 -8.93
CA ILE A 884 -29.34 -8.50 -8.19
C ILE A 884 -27.91 -8.87 -8.61
N SER A 885 -27.61 -10.15 -8.82
CA SER A 885 -26.28 -10.58 -9.26
C SER A 885 -25.96 -10.08 -10.67
N ALA A 886 -26.92 -10.16 -11.60
CA ALA A 886 -26.76 -9.63 -12.95
C ALA A 886 -26.58 -8.11 -12.97
N ILE A 887 -27.30 -7.37 -12.10
CA ILE A 887 -27.07 -5.93 -11.88
C ILE A 887 -25.64 -5.70 -11.42
N GLN A 888 -25.16 -6.44 -10.42
CA GLN A 888 -23.79 -6.28 -9.90
C GLN A 888 -22.73 -6.51 -10.98
N GLN A 889 -22.92 -7.52 -11.83
CA GLN A 889 -21.98 -7.86 -12.91
C GLN A 889 -21.93 -6.79 -14.01
N ASN A 890 -23.07 -6.17 -14.32
CA ASN A 890 -23.20 -5.22 -15.43
C ASN A 890 -23.25 -3.74 -15.00
N ARG A 891 -23.07 -3.47 -13.71
CA ARG A 891 -23.25 -2.13 -13.12
C ARG A 891 -22.31 -1.08 -13.72
N ASP A 892 -21.06 -1.45 -14.00
CA ASP A 892 -20.07 -0.54 -14.59
C ASP A 892 -20.49 -0.09 -15.99
N LEU A 893 -20.99 -1.02 -16.82
CA LEU A 893 -21.53 -0.72 -18.16
C LEU A 893 -22.73 0.21 -18.06
N ILE A 894 -23.72 -0.14 -17.23
CA ILE A 894 -24.96 0.61 -17.10
C ILE A 894 -24.70 2.04 -16.60
N LEU A 895 -23.90 2.21 -15.53
CA LEU A 895 -23.63 3.54 -14.98
C LEU A 895 -22.70 4.36 -15.88
N SER A 896 -21.80 3.73 -16.64
CA SER A 896 -21.04 4.42 -17.68
C SER A 896 -21.94 4.95 -18.79
N ALA A 897 -22.94 4.18 -19.21
CA ALA A 897 -23.94 4.63 -20.19
C ALA A 897 -24.78 5.79 -19.64
N ILE A 898 -25.19 5.76 -18.37
CA ILE A 898 -25.91 6.89 -17.73
C ILE A 898 -25.03 8.15 -17.68
N MET A 899 -23.72 8.03 -17.41
CA MET A 899 -22.80 9.17 -17.47
C MET A 899 -22.69 9.75 -18.90
N LYS A 900 -22.60 8.89 -19.93
CA LYS A 900 -22.61 9.31 -21.34
C LYS A 900 -23.90 10.04 -21.72
N ARG A 901 -25.06 9.50 -21.33
CA ARG A 901 -26.35 10.19 -21.54
C ARG A 901 -26.42 11.51 -20.77
N THR A 902 -25.87 11.57 -19.56
CA THR A 902 -25.77 12.80 -18.79
C THR A 902 -24.98 13.86 -19.56
N SER A 903 -23.86 13.52 -20.18
CA SER A 903 -23.08 14.42 -21.07
C SER A 903 -23.94 14.96 -22.23
N HIS A 904 -24.68 14.09 -22.93
CA HIS A 904 -25.60 14.51 -23.99
C HIS A 904 -26.72 15.43 -23.48
N VAL A 905 -27.30 15.14 -22.30
CA VAL A 905 -28.30 16.00 -21.67
C VAL A 905 -27.71 17.36 -21.34
N LEU A 906 -26.48 17.43 -20.82
CA LEU A 906 -25.80 18.69 -20.54
C LEU A 906 -25.61 19.53 -21.82
N ALA A 907 -25.25 18.89 -22.94
CA ALA A 907 -25.17 19.54 -24.25
C ALA A 907 -26.53 20.09 -24.72
N MET A 908 -27.62 19.34 -24.50
CA MET A 908 -28.98 19.82 -24.79
C MET A 908 -29.38 20.99 -23.88
N ILE A 909 -29.07 20.93 -22.58
CA ILE A 909 -29.34 22.01 -21.62
C ILE A 909 -28.58 23.28 -22.03
N GLN A 910 -27.31 23.17 -22.41
CA GLN A 910 -26.48 24.29 -22.88
C GLN A 910 -27.09 24.97 -24.11
N LYS A 911 -27.72 24.21 -25.01
CA LYS A 911 -28.45 24.71 -26.18
C LYS A 911 -29.86 25.27 -25.86
N GLY A 912 -30.27 25.24 -24.59
CA GLY A 912 -31.55 25.77 -24.11
C GLY A 912 -32.72 24.78 -24.15
N ALA A 913 -32.48 23.49 -24.43
CA ALA A 913 -33.51 22.48 -24.60
C ALA A 913 -34.38 22.29 -23.33
N GLN A 914 -33.79 22.39 -22.13
CA GLN A 914 -34.57 22.26 -20.88
C GLN A 914 -35.67 23.34 -20.79
N LYS A 915 -35.33 24.60 -21.11
CA LYS A 915 -36.30 25.70 -21.14
C LYS A 915 -37.36 25.49 -22.22
N GLN A 916 -36.98 24.91 -23.36
CA GLN A 916 -37.92 24.54 -24.43
C GLN A 916 -38.91 23.47 -23.96
N VAL A 917 -38.43 22.39 -23.37
CA VAL A 917 -39.28 21.32 -22.80
C VAL A 917 -40.18 21.85 -21.69
N MET A 918 -39.70 22.74 -20.82
CA MET A 918 -40.56 23.38 -19.81
C MET A 918 -41.72 24.17 -20.46
N ARG A 919 -41.46 24.92 -21.55
CA ARG A 919 -42.51 25.61 -22.30
C ARG A 919 -43.46 24.62 -22.96
N LEU A 920 -42.96 23.51 -23.50
CA LEU A 920 -43.79 22.44 -24.06
C LEU A 920 -44.71 21.82 -23.01
N LEU A 921 -44.21 21.51 -21.81
CA LEU A 921 -45.00 21.01 -20.70
C LEU A 921 -46.14 21.98 -20.34
N HIS A 922 -45.82 23.27 -20.23
CA HIS A 922 -46.83 24.30 -19.96
C HIS A 922 -47.86 24.48 -21.08
N ARG A 923 -47.45 24.34 -22.35
CA ARG A 923 -48.34 24.48 -23.52
C ARG A 923 -49.25 23.27 -23.68
N THR A 924 -48.70 22.07 -23.54
CA THR A 924 -49.36 20.80 -23.86
C THR A 924 -50.23 20.33 -22.70
N MET A 925 -49.75 20.48 -21.47
CA MET A 925 -50.46 20.05 -20.27
C MET A 925 -50.71 21.18 -19.27
N PRO A 926 -51.47 22.24 -19.65
CA PRO A 926 -52.23 23.11 -18.81
C PRO A 926 -52.05 22.93 -17.32
N THR A 927 -52.94 22.09 -16.84
CA THR A 927 -53.50 22.00 -15.49
C THR A 927 -53.05 20.73 -14.77
N HIS A 928 -51.98 20.08 -15.24
CA HIS A 928 -51.51 18.84 -14.62
C HIS A 928 -51.06 19.05 -13.17
N GLY A 929 -51.32 18.06 -12.30
CA GLY A 929 -51.14 18.17 -10.84
C GLY A 929 -49.68 18.20 -10.36
N LYS A 930 -48.72 17.91 -11.23
CA LYS A 930 -47.28 17.82 -10.92
C LYS A 930 -46.43 18.97 -11.43
N ARG A 931 -47.03 20.15 -11.71
CA ARG A 931 -46.30 21.34 -12.21
C ARG A 931 -45.05 21.73 -11.40
N ARG A 932 -45.06 21.50 -10.09
CA ARG A 932 -43.93 21.79 -9.20
C ARG A 932 -42.70 20.94 -9.51
N CYS A 933 -42.87 19.84 -10.22
CA CYS A 933 -41.81 18.94 -10.66
C CYS A 933 -41.38 19.18 -12.11
N ASN A 934 -41.87 20.23 -12.79
CA ASN A 934 -41.59 20.45 -14.22
C ASN A 934 -40.10 20.59 -14.55
N ASP A 935 -39.32 21.17 -13.65
CA ASP A 935 -37.86 21.23 -13.82
C ASP A 935 -37.27 19.81 -13.95
N TYR A 936 -37.68 18.90 -13.07
CA TYR A 936 -37.19 17.53 -13.07
C TYR A 936 -37.82 16.68 -14.18
N LEU A 937 -39.11 16.85 -14.45
CA LEU A 937 -39.78 16.20 -15.60
C LEU A 937 -39.12 16.60 -16.92
N SER A 938 -38.66 17.85 -17.04
CA SER A 938 -37.90 18.26 -18.23
C SER A 938 -36.56 17.53 -18.34
N LEU A 939 -35.87 17.27 -17.23
CA LEU A 939 -34.64 16.47 -17.23
C LEU A 939 -34.91 15.00 -17.57
N MET A 940 -35.98 14.41 -17.05
CA MET A 940 -36.40 13.04 -17.37
C MET A 940 -36.72 12.90 -18.86
N TYR A 941 -37.40 13.88 -19.44
CA TYR A 941 -37.70 13.89 -20.87
C TYR A 941 -36.43 14.05 -21.72
N LEU A 942 -35.52 14.95 -21.35
CA LEU A 942 -34.23 15.06 -22.03
C LEU A 942 -33.39 13.79 -21.89
N MET A 943 -33.43 13.12 -20.74
CA MET A 943 -32.75 11.84 -20.53
C MET A 943 -33.32 10.74 -21.43
N MET A 944 -34.63 10.74 -21.66
CA MET A 944 -35.28 9.83 -22.61
C MET A 944 -34.84 10.10 -24.05
N LEU A 945 -34.68 11.37 -24.45
CA LEU A 945 -34.18 11.74 -25.78
C LEU A 945 -32.67 11.52 -25.94
N ALA A 946 -31.90 11.55 -24.84
CA ALA A 946 -30.45 11.41 -24.86
C ALA A 946 -30.06 9.97 -25.22
N GLY A 947 -29.83 9.70 -26.51
CA GLY A 947 -29.54 8.37 -27.07
C GLY A 947 -30.39 8.04 -28.30
N SER A 948 -31.38 8.88 -28.62
CA SER A 948 -32.10 8.86 -29.89
C SER A 948 -31.31 9.53 -31.02
N GLU A 949 -31.68 9.21 -32.26
CA GLU A 949 -31.16 9.87 -33.46
C GLU A 949 -31.48 11.37 -33.48
N GLU A 950 -30.65 12.19 -34.13
CA GLU A 950 -30.76 13.66 -34.09
C GLU A 950 -32.13 14.19 -34.58
N HIS A 951 -32.75 13.50 -35.55
CA HIS A 951 -34.10 13.82 -36.02
C HIS A 951 -35.18 13.58 -34.95
N GLU A 952 -35.07 12.50 -34.18
CA GLU A 952 -36.00 12.17 -33.08
C GLU A 952 -35.84 13.16 -31.93
N VAL A 953 -34.60 13.55 -31.59
CA VAL A 953 -34.34 14.59 -30.60
C VAL A 953 -34.97 15.91 -31.02
N THR A 954 -34.78 16.31 -32.28
CA THR A 954 -35.38 17.54 -32.82
C THR A 954 -36.90 17.51 -32.74
N THR A 955 -37.52 16.40 -33.19
CA THR A 955 -38.97 16.20 -33.15
C THR A 955 -39.50 16.24 -31.72
N GLY A 956 -38.82 15.55 -30.79
CA GLY A 956 -39.18 15.52 -29.38
C GLY A 956 -39.06 16.88 -28.68
N LEU A 957 -38.22 17.78 -29.19
CA LEU A 957 -38.10 19.15 -28.68
C LEU A 957 -39.15 20.12 -29.26
N ASP A 958 -39.86 19.74 -30.31
CA ASP A 958 -40.97 20.51 -30.89
C ASP A 958 -42.34 20.08 -30.34
N GLU A 959 -42.51 18.78 -30.09
CA GLU A 959 -43.71 18.16 -29.54
C GLU A 959 -43.37 17.06 -28.52
N LEU A 960 -44.12 17.02 -27.42
CA LEU A 960 -43.91 15.99 -26.39
C LEU A 960 -44.34 14.62 -26.90
N SER A 961 -43.49 13.62 -26.68
CA SER A 961 -43.84 12.22 -26.96
C SER A 961 -45.17 11.82 -26.29
N PRO A 962 -46.10 11.18 -27.02
CA PRO A 962 -47.36 10.69 -26.46
C PRO A 962 -47.17 9.78 -25.24
N LEU A 963 -46.12 8.95 -25.25
CA LEU A 963 -45.80 8.06 -24.13
C LEU A 963 -45.46 8.84 -22.86
N PHE A 964 -44.74 9.95 -22.99
CA PHE A 964 -44.37 10.79 -21.85
C PHE A 964 -45.57 11.57 -21.30
N ILE A 965 -46.49 11.98 -22.18
CA ILE A 965 -47.77 12.58 -21.79
C ILE A 965 -48.60 11.58 -20.99
N GLU A 966 -48.74 10.34 -21.48
CA GLU A 966 -49.47 9.26 -20.81
C GLU A 966 -48.88 8.96 -19.42
N GLN A 967 -47.56 8.91 -19.28
CA GLN A 967 -46.88 8.75 -17.99
C GLN A 967 -47.23 9.87 -17.00
N ILE A 968 -47.27 11.11 -17.45
CA ILE A 968 -47.65 12.25 -16.60
C ILE A 968 -49.13 12.18 -16.22
N HIS A 969 -50.02 11.72 -17.11
CA HIS A 969 -51.42 11.48 -16.76
C HIS A 969 -51.57 10.39 -15.70
N SER A 970 -50.91 9.24 -15.87
CA SER A 970 -50.92 8.12 -14.91
C SER A 970 -50.61 8.57 -13.48
N ILE A 971 -49.52 9.33 -13.28
CA ILE A 971 -49.15 9.82 -11.95
C ILE A 971 -50.10 10.90 -11.39
N ASN A 972 -50.77 11.67 -12.26
CA ASN A 972 -51.76 12.66 -11.83
C ASN A 972 -53.03 11.98 -11.38
N ASP A 973 -53.55 11.05 -12.17
CA ASP A 973 -54.80 10.35 -11.92
C ASP A 973 -54.69 9.55 -10.62
N THR A 974 -53.61 8.78 -10.46
CA THR A 974 -53.29 8.06 -9.22
C THR A 974 -53.25 9.01 -8.01
N SER A 975 -52.59 10.16 -8.14
CA SER A 975 -52.50 11.13 -7.03
C SER A 975 -53.84 11.80 -6.70
N GLN A 976 -54.69 12.03 -7.71
CA GLN A 976 -56.00 12.65 -7.55
C GLN A 976 -57.01 11.68 -6.95
N GLU A 977 -57.05 10.43 -7.40
CA GLU A 977 -57.88 9.37 -6.81
C GLU A 977 -57.57 9.22 -5.31
N MET A 978 -56.28 9.14 -4.96
CA MET A 978 -55.88 9.06 -3.57
C MET A 978 -56.20 10.30 -2.74
N ALA A 979 -56.04 11.51 -3.30
CA ALA A 979 -56.41 12.75 -2.61
C ALA A 979 -57.93 12.86 -2.39
N ARG A 980 -58.75 12.27 -3.27
CA ARG A 980 -60.22 12.23 -3.16
C ARG A 980 -60.67 11.26 -2.07
N GLU A 981 -60.15 10.03 -2.06
CA GLU A 981 -60.52 8.98 -1.10
C GLU A 981 -60.14 9.32 0.35
N SER A 982 -59.18 10.24 0.53
CA SER A 982 -58.55 10.49 1.82
C SER A 982 -58.84 11.87 2.44
N ASN A 983 -59.70 12.68 1.81
CA ASN A 983 -59.96 14.03 2.31
C ASN A 983 -60.83 14.01 3.60
N PRO A 984 -60.32 14.44 4.76
CA PRO A 984 -61.04 14.32 6.04
C PRO A 984 -62.32 15.19 6.08
N ILE A 985 -62.37 16.28 5.32
CA ILE A 985 -63.55 17.15 5.23
C ILE A 985 -64.62 16.49 4.36
N ALA A 986 -64.25 15.94 3.20
CA ALA A 986 -65.18 15.25 2.32
C ALA A 986 -65.76 13.98 2.99
N THR A 987 -64.91 13.18 3.67
CA THR A 987 -65.34 11.97 4.39
C THR A 987 -66.26 12.29 5.58
N ALA A 988 -65.94 13.33 6.35
CA ALA A 988 -66.80 13.79 7.44
C ALA A 988 -68.11 14.41 6.93
N LEU A 989 -68.09 15.14 5.80
CA LEU A 989 -69.30 15.63 5.14
C LEU A 989 -70.16 14.48 4.61
N GLY A 990 -69.56 13.46 3.99
CA GLY A 990 -70.25 12.24 3.56
C GLY A 990 -70.97 11.55 4.70
N SER A 991 -70.29 11.38 5.83
CA SER A 991 -70.87 10.76 7.02
C SER A 991 -71.97 11.64 7.66
N LEU A 992 -71.81 12.96 7.65
CA LEU A 992 -72.83 13.90 8.14
C LEU A 992 -74.11 13.86 7.28
N PHE A 993 -73.96 13.85 5.96
CA PHE A 993 -75.08 13.76 5.01
C PHE A 993 -75.77 12.40 5.10
N HIS A 994 -74.99 11.31 5.21
CA HIS A 994 -75.54 9.97 5.39
C HIS A 994 -76.31 9.84 6.73
N ALA A 995 -75.77 10.40 7.82
CA ALA A 995 -76.47 10.44 9.11
C ALA A 995 -77.79 11.23 9.05
N TYR A 996 -77.88 12.29 8.23
CA TYR A 996 -79.12 13.01 8.00
C TYR A 996 -80.12 12.21 7.16
N GLN A 997 -79.67 11.62 6.05
CA GLN A 997 -80.51 10.75 5.20
C GLN A 997 -81.10 9.58 6.00
N ASN A 998 -80.29 8.91 6.82
CA ASN A 998 -80.77 7.85 7.70
C ASN A 998 -81.83 8.36 8.71
N ALA A 999 -81.66 9.57 9.26
CA ALA A 999 -82.65 10.15 10.16
C ALA A 999 -83.97 10.47 9.45
N VAL A 1000 -83.92 10.95 8.20
CA VAL A 1000 -85.10 11.19 7.35
C VAL A 1000 -85.80 9.86 7.03
N GLU A 1001 -85.06 8.84 6.59
CA GLU A 1001 -85.63 7.51 6.30
C GLU A 1001 -86.29 6.87 7.54
N LEU A 1002 -85.68 7.02 8.72
CA LEU A 1002 -86.23 6.50 9.97
C LEU A 1002 -87.52 7.23 10.36
N ASP A 1003 -87.59 8.55 10.19
CA ASP A 1003 -88.83 9.33 10.40
C ASP A 1003 -89.92 8.98 9.39
N GLU A 1004 -89.56 8.72 8.13
CA GLU A 1004 -90.50 8.24 7.11
C GLU A 1004 -91.04 6.85 7.45
N LYS A 1005 -90.18 5.91 7.87
CA LYS A 1005 -90.58 4.56 8.30
C LYS A 1005 -91.45 4.61 9.57
N ALA A 1006 -91.18 5.54 10.49
CA ALA A 1006 -91.98 5.75 11.70
C ALA A 1006 -93.39 6.30 11.41
N ARG A 1007 -93.56 7.16 10.39
CA ARG A 1007 -94.89 7.65 9.95
C ARG A 1007 -95.85 6.57 9.46
N TYR A 1008 -95.35 5.38 9.11
CA TYR A 1008 -96.15 4.25 8.64
C TYR A 1008 -96.20 3.07 9.64
N GLY A 1009 -95.66 3.22 10.86
CA GLY A 1009 -95.61 2.21 11.93
C GLY A 1009 -96.34 2.61 13.23
N GLU A 1010 -96.34 1.74 14.26
CA GLU A 1010 -97.08 1.93 15.54
C GLU A 1010 -96.48 2.97 16.51
N ASP A 1011 -95.37 3.64 16.16
CA ASP A 1011 -94.65 4.56 17.06
C ASP A 1011 -94.65 6.00 16.54
N ASP A 1012 -95.79 6.68 16.70
CA ASP A 1012 -96.09 8.04 16.20
C ASP A 1012 -95.36 9.17 16.99
N ARG A 1013 -94.29 8.84 17.74
CA ARG A 1013 -93.54 9.78 18.60
C ARG A 1013 -92.03 9.84 18.32
N ALA A 1014 -91.52 9.06 17.37
CA ALA A 1014 -90.12 9.13 16.99
C ALA A 1014 -89.85 10.37 16.10
N ASN A 1015 -88.85 11.18 16.47
CA ASN A 1015 -88.45 12.39 15.74
C ASN A 1015 -86.91 12.39 15.60
N HIS A 1016 -86.42 11.48 14.77
CA HIS A 1016 -85.01 11.24 14.48
C HIS A 1016 -84.35 12.44 13.81
N VAL A 1017 -85.07 13.22 12.99
CA VAL A 1017 -84.56 14.48 12.43
C VAL A 1017 -84.35 15.54 13.52
N ALA A 1018 -85.26 15.69 14.48
CA ALA A 1018 -85.02 16.58 15.62
C ALA A 1018 -83.83 16.11 16.47
N GLY A 1019 -83.70 14.80 16.69
CA GLY A 1019 -82.54 14.20 17.35
C GLY A 1019 -81.23 14.45 16.60
N PHE A 1020 -81.23 14.41 15.26
CA PHE A 1020 -80.09 14.78 14.43
C PHE A 1020 -79.72 16.26 14.61
N ILE A 1021 -80.69 17.17 14.56
CA ILE A 1021 -80.45 18.62 14.70
C ILE A 1021 -79.88 18.94 16.08
N GLU A 1022 -80.40 18.33 17.14
CA GLU A 1022 -79.87 18.49 18.50
C GLU A 1022 -78.45 17.93 18.62
N ARG A 1023 -78.21 16.76 18.01
CA ARG A 1023 -76.93 16.05 18.06
C ARG A 1023 -75.84 16.73 17.24
N TYR A 1024 -76.12 17.28 16.06
CA TYR A 1024 -75.09 17.84 15.19
C TYR A 1024 -75.12 19.37 15.08
N GLN A 1025 -76.16 20.02 15.63
CA GLN A 1025 -76.33 21.47 15.65
C GLN A 1025 -76.32 22.12 14.26
N VAL A 1026 -76.72 21.37 13.23
CA VAL A 1026 -76.86 21.82 11.85
C VAL A 1026 -78.21 21.40 11.29
N ARG A 1027 -78.65 22.08 10.23
CA ARG A 1027 -79.96 21.87 9.58
C ARG A 1027 -79.76 21.73 8.08
N PHE A 1028 -80.68 21.02 7.45
CA PHE A 1028 -80.68 20.77 6.02
C PHE A 1028 -81.94 21.41 5.41
N GLU A 1029 -81.79 22.00 4.23
CA GLU A 1029 -82.90 22.50 3.41
C GLU A 1029 -83.64 21.33 2.74
N ASN A 1030 -82.89 20.29 2.37
CA ASN A 1030 -83.34 19.02 1.80
C ASN A 1030 -82.25 17.95 2.00
N GLU A 1031 -82.50 16.70 1.65
CA GLU A 1031 -81.58 15.56 1.84
C GLU A 1031 -80.17 15.77 1.28
N ASN A 1032 -80.01 16.66 0.29
CA ASN A 1032 -78.75 16.91 -0.41
C ASN A 1032 -78.19 18.31 -0.19
N THR A 1033 -78.79 19.14 0.66
CA THR A 1033 -78.38 20.54 0.86
C THR A 1033 -78.42 20.95 2.32
N LEU A 1034 -77.27 21.32 2.86
CA LEU A 1034 -77.13 21.91 4.19
C LEU A 1034 -77.52 23.39 4.17
N GLU A 1035 -78.29 23.84 5.16
CA GLU A 1035 -78.54 25.27 5.37
C GLU A 1035 -77.21 26.01 5.59
N PRO A 1036 -77.11 27.31 5.22
CA PRO A 1036 -75.91 28.10 5.45
C PRO A 1036 -75.43 28.01 6.91
N VAL A 1037 -74.21 27.49 7.09
CA VAL A 1037 -73.65 27.21 8.42
C VAL A 1037 -72.35 27.98 8.62
N SER A 1038 -72.14 28.55 9.81
CA SER A 1038 -70.86 29.18 10.13
C SER A 1038 -69.74 28.15 10.28
N ALA A 1039 -68.48 28.54 10.02
CA ALA A 1039 -67.32 27.66 10.24
C ALA A 1039 -67.30 27.03 11.64
N GLY A 1040 -67.78 27.75 12.66
CA GLY A 1040 -67.83 27.26 14.04
C GLY A 1040 -68.83 26.12 14.25
N ARG A 1041 -70.06 26.27 13.74
CA ARG A 1041 -71.08 25.22 13.85
C ARG A 1041 -70.76 24.02 12.96
N LEU A 1042 -70.23 24.27 11.76
CA LEU A 1042 -69.75 23.20 10.87
C LEU A 1042 -68.64 22.39 11.53
N LEU A 1043 -67.68 23.05 12.17
CA LEU A 1043 -66.61 22.36 12.90
C LEU A 1043 -67.14 21.47 14.02
N VAL A 1044 -68.13 21.94 14.79
CA VAL A 1044 -68.77 21.14 15.84
C VAL A 1044 -69.45 19.91 15.26
N ALA A 1045 -70.21 20.07 14.17
CA ALA A 1045 -70.90 18.97 13.50
C ALA A 1045 -69.90 17.91 13.00
N LEU A 1046 -68.88 18.33 12.25
CA LEU A 1046 -67.89 17.42 11.67
C LEU A 1046 -67.05 16.71 12.75
N ARG A 1047 -66.73 17.37 13.87
CA ARG A 1047 -66.05 16.71 15.01
C ARG A 1047 -66.93 15.73 15.77
N ARG A 1048 -68.25 15.93 15.78
CA ARG A 1048 -69.19 14.98 16.39
C ARG A 1048 -69.34 13.76 15.49
N VAL A 1049 -69.57 13.97 14.19
CA VAL A 1049 -69.59 12.91 13.18
C VAL A 1049 -68.27 12.14 13.18
N GLY A 1050 -67.12 12.82 13.20
CA GLY A 1050 -65.83 12.15 13.24
C GLY A 1050 -65.66 11.23 14.45
N ARG A 1051 -66.14 11.63 15.64
CA ARG A 1051 -66.12 10.75 16.82
C ARG A 1051 -67.09 9.58 16.72
N GLU A 1052 -68.28 9.80 16.15
CA GLU A 1052 -69.34 8.78 16.07
C GLU A 1052 -69.03 7.70 15.03
N PHE A 1053 -68.45 8.09 13.89
CA PHE A 1053 -68.07 7.20 12.81
C PHE A 1053 -66.58 6.78 12.87
N ASN A 1054 -65.89 7.08 13.97
CA ASN A 1054 -64.48 6.79 14.19
C ASN A 1054 -63.55 7.28 13.06
N LEU A 1055 -63.83 8.48 12.54
CA LEU A 1055 -63.04 9.18 11.54
C LEU A 1055 -62.02 10.11 12.22
N GLU A 1056 -60.79 10.13 11.70
CA GLU A 1056 -59.76 11.07 12.13
C GLU A 1056 -60.08 12.49 11.60
N PHE A 1057 -60.56 13.36 12.50
CA PHE A 1057 -60.90 14.75 12.17
C PHE A 1057 -60.34 15.72 13.23
N GLU A 1058 -59.16 16.30 12.94
CA GLU A 1058 -58.30 16.91 13.95
C GLU A 1058 -58.39 18.45 14.08
N TYR A 1059 -59.20 19.11 13.25
CA TYR A 1059 -59.28 20.57 13.27
C TYR A 1059 -59.84 21.10 14.60
N LYS A 1060 -59.14 22.07 15.22
CA LYS A 1060 -59.49 22.61 16.54
C LYS A 1060 -60.15 23.99 16.48
N LYS A 1061 -59.81 24.81 15.49
CA LYS A 1061 -60.30 26.20 15.37
C LYS A 1061 -61.12 26.41 14.09
N PRO A 1062 -62.22 27.19 14.12
CA PRO A 1062 -63.02 27.50 12.93
C PRO A 1062 -62.22 28.14 11.78
N ALA A 1063 -61.22 28.97 12.11
CA ALA A 1063 -60.33 29.59 11.13
C ALA A 1063 -59.42 28.57 10.41
N GLN A 1064 -58.99 27.49 11.10
CA GLN A 1064 -58.21 26.41 10.48
C GLN A 1064 -59.07 25.64 9.48
N LEU A 1065 -60.30 25.30 9.87
CA LEU A 1065 -61.26 24.63 8.99
C LEU A 1065 -61.58 25.48 7.77
N GLY A 1066 -61.88 26.78 7.94
CA GLY A 1066 -62.19 27.67 6.83
C GLY A 1066 -61.04 27.84 5.84
N ARG A 1067 -59.80 27.96 6.33
CA ARG A 1067 -58.61 28.02 5.47
C ARG A 1067 -58.42 26.70 4.71
N ARG A 1068 -58.65 25.56 5.34
CA ARG A 1068 -58.50 24.26 4.70
C ARG A 1068 -59.61 23.98 3.67
N ILE A 1069 -60.86 24.34 3.95
CA ILE A 1069 -61.97 24.29 2.97
C ILE A 1069 -61.62 25.10 1.73
N SER A 1070 -61.04 26.29 1.90
CA SER A 1070 -60.62 27.12 0.77
C SER A 1070 -59.47 26.51 -0.04
N ASN A 1071 -58.55 25.82 0.61
CA ASN A 1071 -57.40 25.18 -0.05
C ASN A 1071 -57.80 23.90 -0.80
N ASP A 1072 -58.76 23.15 -0.25
CA ASP A 1072 -59.15 21.82 -0.76
C ASP A 1072 -60.45 21.85 -1.57
N LEU A 1073 -60.90 23.04 -2.00
CA LEU A 1073 -62.23 23.24 -2.59
C LEU A 1073 -62.45 22.39 -3.85
N ASP A 1074 -61.43 22.24 -4.69
CA ASP A 1074 -61.50 21.39 -5.89
C ASP A 1074 -61.53 19.90 -5.55
N VAL A 1075 -60.76 19.46 -4.54
CA VAL A 1075 -60.77 18.06 -4.05
C VAL A 1075 -62.13 17.71 -3.44
N ILE A 1076 -62.71 18.62 -2.67
CA ILE A 1076 -64.04 18.45 -2.05
C ILE A 1076 -65.13 18.43 -3.14
N ARG A 1077 -65.00 19.25 -4.18
CA ARG A 1077 -65.90 19.25 -5.34
C ARG A 1077 -65.85 17.94 -6.11
N ASP A 1078 -64.66 17.43 -6.34
CA ASP A 1078 -64.44 16.15 -7.01
C ASP A 1078 -64.96 14.96 -6.18
N ALA A 1079 -64.89 15.07 -4.84
CA ALA A 1079 -65.51 14.11 -3.91
C ALA A 1079 -67.06 14.25 -3.85
N GLY A 1080 -67.67 15.08 -4.70
CA GLY A 1080 -69.11 15.21 -4.84
C GLY A 1080 -69.77 16.30 -4.00
N PHE A 1081 -69.02 17.18 -3.32
CA PHE A 1081 -69.56 18.25 -2.48
C PHE A 1081 -69.28 19.65 -3.04
N ILE A 1082 -70.32 20.44 -3.26
CA ILE A 1082 -70.21 21.84 -3.67
C ILE A 1082 -70.29 22.73 -2.43
N ILE A 1083 -69.24 23.48 -2.14
CA ILE A 1083 -69.19 24.44 -1.04
C ILE A 1083 -69.19 25.88 -1.60
N ASP A 1084 -70.24 26.64 -1.30
CA ASP A 1084 -70.38 28.07 -1.65
C ASP A 1084 -70.19 28.93 -0.39
N PRO A 1085 -69.01 29.57 -0.20
CA PRO A 1085 -68.75 30.45 0.93
C PRO A 1085 -69.41 31.83 0.71
N ARG A 1086 -70.42 32.14 1.51
CA ARG A 1086 -71.12 33.42 1.51
C ARG A 1086 -70.71 34.26 2.70
N ARG A 1087 -70.46 35.55 2.48
CA ARG A 1087 -70.19 36.49 3.57
C ARG A 1087 -71.50 36.97 4.17
N ASN A 1088 -71.75 36.67 5.44
CA ASN A 1088 -72.94 37.14 6.12
C ASN A 1088 -72.87 38.67 6.29
N ALA A 1089 -73.90 39.38 5.79
CA ALA A 1089 -73.95 40.84 5.76
C ALA A 1089 -73.96 41.51 7.15
N HIS A 1090 -74.40 40.79 8.19
CA HIS A 1090 -74.54 41.34 9.56
C HIS A 1090 -73.37 40.96 10.47
N THR A 1091 -72.86 39.72 10.41
CA THR A 1091 -71.80 39.24 11.31
C THR A 1091 -70.39 39.36 10.71
N LYS A 1092 -70.28 39.72 9.41
CA LYS A 1092 -69.04 39.74 8.62
C LYS A 1092 -68.27 38.41 8.54
N ASN A 1093 -68.81 37.32 9.11
CA ASN A 1093 -68.25 35.97 9.07
C ASN A 1093 -68.69 35.23 7.79
N PHE A 1094 -67.89 34.24 7.39
CA PHE A 1094 -68.24 33.34 6.29
C PHE A 1094 -69.19 32.24 6.76
N GLU A 1095 -70.28 32.07 6.02
CA GLU A 1095 -71.21 30.94 6.08
C GLU A 1095 -71.03 30.07 4.85
N TYR A 1096 -71.08 28.76 5.05
CA TYR A 1096 -70.86 27.78 4.00
C TYR A 1096 -72.20 27.17 3.66
N ARG A 1097 -72.64 27.35 2.41
CA ARG A 1097 -73.72 26.53 1.87
C ARG A 1097 -73.09 25.30 1.23
N ILE A 1098 -73.50 24.12 1.66
CA ILE A 1098 -72.89 22.86 1.25
C ILE A 1098 -73.97 22.00 0.61
N SER A 1099 -73.78 21.60 -0.65
CA SER A 1099 -74.64 20.63 -1.31
C SER A 1099 -73.85 19.42 -1.76
N ARG A 1100 -74.50 18.25 -1.72
CA ARG A 1100 -73.99 17.02 -2.32
C ARG A 1100 -74.57 16.94 -3.73
N LYS A 1101 -73.73 16.72 -4.74
CA LYS A 1101 -74.24 16.38 -6.09
C LYS A 1101 -75.06 15.10 -5.95
N GLY A 1102 -76.33 15.15 -6.34
CA GLY A 1102 -77.13 13.93 -6.52
C GLY A 1102 -76.40 13.02 -7.51
N VAL A 1103 -76.37 11.73 -7.22
CA VAL A 1103 -75.80 10.71 -8.11
C VAL A 1103 -76.50 10.76 -9.46
#